data_AF-A0A8J4WFY4-F1
#
_entry.id   AF-A0A8J4WFY4-F1
#
_cell.length_a   1.000
_cell.length_b   1.000
_cell.length_c   1.000
_cell.angle_alpha   90.00
_cell.angle_beta   90.00
_cell.angle_gamma   90.00
#
_symmetry.space_group_name_H-M   'P 1'
#
loop_
_entity.id
_entity.type
_entity.pdbx_description
1 polymer ?
#
loop_
_entity_poly.entity_id
_entity_poly.type
_entity_poly.pdbx_seq_one_letter_code
_entity_poly.pdbx_strand_id
1 'polypeptide(L)'
;MYPIAAEELARKDAFCHLFNASSDWCPSHNVFWRITTASILSTIAQNGLTPSVVKYLHDSKCISECLKNVSQGRLAPMEIFHSFVAVLHVLRESASVSHVLLDDFRIHNGYMITTELILKLEQQSNSTEVVYQAIQTIVSLIERLVVCGTVELRPKPGAGEQIHALPGFRVPMPKTGAKKSVRNLYAFDVLQSVFLSASTKDLCLTLLDTIKTIYLQDLSNYFILEPQNTLVLFTKKIYQKPVEVQESFFNMLEVLVRHSNYVPMKEISSIVVLLKTCNFNVCMSVTLRHLIRLLEEYKVFREVYQDVGLLELSVELLVRFASLSGELSEVKCDQSNANSSLSRTPSTLQVVNEIGQLLMDLLRLCVTANVANTDLCLRLGLSDCLINQLLSARSRPNSAKWRRWALTILEELTLTSGGEELMPALLIKLHSAFVELKIEILRSFCRILRESHRCRVVFRKMNGFVYVLQELVSLERCLSCSVAQPNRTDRILSDETEPNRQTTRSEFLANLSYGHIFKLVRTIFATLGIAMKFEPANAHYFATEIQYSNLTNAIVSLGSFDEMLTEEPLPASAETTVRSTKFQRRDSRGSANGADSLDVVASGQDLFHTLFYNLSETERVLLSTVQPNNASQLLTIHLLLDSTANSAESAVSTFTFTVPRYLIESCLLARYLYDLAVDAYDRRSLHSSGSQEKRSIDPANDSLPTSTEKRLDNSGCSQLAQTNSPIIVHPGAIISLLRLVAQLSHHSKGTPELLLDLQTCMLDVIGDLLRLERNQQIMCVNAMPKELLTLFRDQLAVESTHLHDRVQALFECLAIQSLSPSDLREFLRISGPLSCCSTDLVQPTDQRCADPLVEVIRAVKNARSRYGGPLPLNQIKCIIAIASPISTQMARPNLPDSQMTVCRPLVLGGEQTNAIMGCTVVPPFVEFDMGPEGFGCLFLPSIAPQGPSSVANLSGAAEPSSLDSVAGGVGIGERVFPPPHGLTFSTWVSVVQFDKLRSISTNSLVSNSTTSPEPTPRSPPSCAPQPQAVHLLTIVRGIQSVNDQLICLRIYIHPETRVLVVSTQERVAQQDQVCDLDTVCGPISDVDADSRPPTHGSEPSNDTVTTSSCAMFPCGLPDSADPHSWPLGVWRHLTVVFSRAGMIKSSSCSVYLDGKLVGVRRLSYLGSSAASSGFLGRQTMPSSVCAFIGTPATDRRPSSLVWRQGPCHLIEEPLHANRVAYLTRLGPNYVGSFQSAPPISGKLRMMGSWGF
;
A
#
# COMPACT_ATOMS: atom_id res chain seq x y z
N MET A 1 82.77 -2.44 -4.41
CA MET A 1 83.79 -3.04 -3.52
C MET A 1 83.37 -4.43 -3.04
N TYR A 2 82.19 -4.60 -2.45
CA TYR A 2 81.70 -5.90 -1.92
C TYR A 2 81.79 -7.13 -2.86
N PRO A 3 81.44 -7.06 -4.16
CA PRO A 3 81.55 -8.23 -5.04
C PRO A 3 83.00 -8.74 -5.21
N ILE A 4 83.97 -7.82 -5.28
CA ILE A 4 85.39 -8.16 -5.40
C ILE A 4 85.89 -8.86 -4.13
N ALA A 5 85.45 -8.39 -2.95
CA ALA A 5 85.78 -9.01 -1.68
C ALA A 5 85.16 -10.43 -1.55
N ALA A 6 83.93 -10.61 -2.02
CA ALA A 6 83.28 -11.93 -2.04
C ALA A 6 84.01 -12.90 -2.99
N GLU A 7 84.40 -12.47 -4.18
CA GLU A 7 85.18 -13.33 -5.10
C GLU A 7 86.55 -13.71 -4.53
N GLU A 8 87.23 -12.80 -3.84
CA GLU A 8 88.49 -13.11 -3.15
C GLU A 8 88.31 -14.10 -1.99
N LEU A 9 87.20 -14.04 -1.25
CA LEU A 9 86.86 -15.03 -0.23
C LEU A 9 86.59 -16.42 -0.84
N ALA A 10 85.95 -16.47 -2.01
CA ALA A 10 85.77 -17.72 -2.76
C ALA A 10 87.10 -18.27 -3.30
N ARG A 11 87.97 -17.43 -3.88
CA ARG A 11 89.32 -17.85 -4.35
C ARG A 11 90.21 -18.41 -3.24
N LYS A 12 90.01 -17.97 -1.99
CA LYS A 12 90.79 -18.38 -0.81
C LYS A 12 90.13 -19.47 0.04
N ASP A 13 89.07 -20.12 -0.48
CA ASP A 13 88.29 -21.16 0.21
C ASP A 13 87.71 -20.72 1.57
N ALA A 14 87.60 -19.42 1.80
CA ALA A 14 87.30 -18.86 3.12
C ALA A 14 85.82 -19.02 3.52
N PHE A 15 84.91 -19.11 2.55
CA PHE A 15 83.48 -19.25 2.81
C PHE A 15 83.14 -20.55 3.56
N CYS A 16 83.75 -21.69 3.21
CA CYS A 16 83.60 -22.93 3.97
C CYS A 16 83.90 -22.73 5.46
N HIS A 17 85.01 -22.06 5.77
CA HIS A 17 85.40 -21.74 7.14
C HIS A 17 84.43 -20.77 7.81
N LEU A 18 83.92 -19.76 7.11
CA LEU A 18 82.93 -18.81 7.65
C LEU A 18 81.58 -19.50 7.95
N PHE A 19 81.06 -20.34 7.05
CA PHE A 19 79.84 -21.10 7.29
C PHE A 19 79.99 -22.03 8.50
N ASN A 20 81.08 -22.80 8.55
CA ASN A 20 81.38 -23.66 9.70
C ASN A 20 81.51 -22.86 11.00
N ALA A 21 82.34 -21.79 11.02
CA ALA A 21 82.51 -20.93 12.18
C ALA A 21 81.22 -20.20 12.62
N SER A 22 80.24 -20.02 11.71
CA SER A 22 78.91 -19.53 12.07
C SER A 22 78.01 -20.61 12.68
N SER A 23 78.15 -21.87 12.28
CA SER A 23 77.21 -22.97 12.61
C SER A 23 77.69 -23.96 13.67
N ASP A 24 78.97 -23.95 14.03
CA ASP A 24 79.56 -24.91 14.96
C ASP A 24 79.41 -24.49 16.44
N TRP A 25 79.57 -25.46 17.33
CA TRP A 25 79.59 -25.25 18.76
C TRP A 25 80.89 -24.57 19.20
N CYS A 26 80.79 -23.55 20.04
CA CYS A 26 81.94 -22.86 20.62
C CYS A 26 81.68 -22.51 22.09
N PRO A 27 82.73 -22.38 22.92
CA PRO A 27 82.60 -21.89 24.29
C PRO A 27 81.96 -20.49 24.36
N SER A 28 81.32 -20.17 25.48
CA SER A 28 80.56 -18.92 25.69
C SER A 28 81.32 -17.63 25.32
N HIS A 29 82.63 -17.56 25.60
CA HIS A 29 83.46 -16.40 25.27
C HIS A 29 83.69 -16.20 23.76
N ASN A 30 83.50 -17.24 22.93
CA ASN A 30 83.65 -17.17 21.47
C ASN A 30 82.33 -16.92 20.72
N VAL A 31 81.18 -16.89 21.42
CA VAL A 31 79.86 -16.70 20.82
C VAL A 31 79.76 -15.38 20.05
N PHE A 32 80.42 -14.31 20.52
CA PHE A 32 80.49 -13.04 19.81
C PHE A 32 81.12 -13.18 18.40
N TRP A 33 82.17 -13.99 18.25
CA TRP A 33 82.79 -14.24 16.95
C TRP A 33 81.88 -15.03 16.02
N ARG A 34 81.13 -16.01 16.54
CA ARG A 34 80.13 -16.76 15.77
C ARG A 34 79.00 -15.85 15.24
N ILE A 35 78.44 -15.00 16.12
CA ILE A 35 77.41 -14.01 15.74
C ILE A 35 77.94 -13.01 14.72
N THR A 36 79.16 -12.49 14.93
CA THR A 36 79.83 -11.57 14.01
C THR A 36 80.07 -12.23 12.65
N THR A 37 80.48 -13.50 12.62
CA THR A 37 80.67 -14.28 11.38
C THR A 37 79.36 -14.45 10.61
N ALA A 38 78.26 -14.77 11.29
CA ALA A 38 76.94 -14.83 10.67
C ALA A 38 76.44 -13.47 10.14
N SER A 39 76.77 -12.38 10.83
CA SER A 39 76.50 -11.01 10.38
C SER A 39 77.30 -10.63 9.13
N ILE A 40 78.59 -11.00 9.09
CA ILE A 40 79.45 -10.84 7.91
C ILE A 40 78.89 -11.63 6.73
N LEU A 41 78.50 -12.89 6.92
CA LEU A 41 77.86 -13.71 5.88
C LEU A 41 76.56 -13.08 5.36
N SER A 42 75.69 -12.58 6.25
CA SER A 42 74.47 -11.84 5.85
C SER A 42 74.79 -10.58 5.04
N THR A 43 75.82 -9.83 5.45
CA THR A 43 76.22 -8.59 4.78
C THR A 43 76.80 -8.87 3.38
N ILE A 44 77.61 -9.93 3.24
CA ILE A 44 78.13 -10.38 1.95
C ILE A 44 77.00 -10.91 1.06
N ALA A 45 76.05 -11.67 1.62
CA ALA A 45 74.89 -12.17 0.88
C ALA A 45 74.11 -11.05 0.19
N GLN A 46 73.80 -9.99 0.94
CA GLN A 46 73.01 -8.85 0.47
C GLN A 46 73.73 -7.92 -0.51
N ASN A 47 75.08 -7.92 -0.57
CA ASN A 47 75.84 -6.89 -1.30
C ASN A 47 76.91 -7.42 -2.26
N GLY A 48 77.20 -8.73 -2.28
CA GLY A 48 78.41 -9.27 -2.91
C GLY A 48 78.28 -10.61 -3.63
N LEU A 49 77.10 -11.26 -3.69
CA LEU A 49 76.98 -12.54 -4.39
C LEU A 49 77.06 -12.37 -5.92
N THR A 50 78.06 -13.00 -6.52
CA THR A 50 78.26 -13.11 -7.96
C THR A 50 78.04 -14.57 -8.43
N PRO A 51 77.86 -14.83 -9.73
CA PRO A 51 77.69 -16.21 -10.24
C PRO A 51 78.86 -17.15 -9.90
N SER A 52 80.08 -16.61 -9.85
CA SER A 52 81.31 -17.32 -9.44
C SER A 52 81.25 -17.73 -7.97
N VAL A 53 80.85 -16.83 -7.07
CA VAL A 53 80.66 -17.12 -5.64
C VAL A 53 79.54 -18.13 -5.42
N VAL A 54 78.38 -17.96 -6.06
CA VAL A 54 77.24 -18.88 -5.93
C VAL A 54 77.59 -20.29 -6.41
N LYS A 55 78.36 -20.42 -7.51
CA LYS A 55 78.88 -21.72 -7.97
C LYS A 55 79.82 -22.35 -6.93
N TYR A 56 80.79 -21.60 -6.41
CA TYR A 56 81.69 -22.08 -5.36
C TYR A 56 80.91 -22.58 -4.12
N LEU A 57 79.87 -21.85 -3.67
CA LEU A 57 79.09 -22.24 -2.49
C LEU A 57 78.37 -23.58 -2.63
N HIS A 58 77.98 -23.93 -3.87
CA HIS A 58 77.44 -25.25 -4.22
C HIS A 58 78.54 -26.32 -4.29
N ASP A 59 79.56 -26.09 -5.12
CA ASP A 59 80.65 -27.05 -5.36
C ASP A 59 81.34 -27.44 -4.03
N SER A 60 81.52 -26.47 -3.13
CA SER A 60 82.12 -26.63 -1.80
C SER A 60 81.14 -26.98 -0.68
N LYS A 61 79.86 -27.24 -0.99
CA LYS A 61 78.84 -27.81 -0.08
C LYS A 61 78.58 -26.99 1.20
N CYS A 62 78.74 -25.66 1.15
CA CYS A 62 78.71 -24.82 2.34
C CYS A 62 77.35 -24.86 3.08
N ILE A 63 76.24 -24.91 2.34
CA ILE A 63 74.88 -24.94 2.92
C ILE A 63 74.60 -26.27 3.60
N SER A 64 75.00 -27.40 3.00
CA SER A 64 74.69 -28.72 3.56
C SER A 64 75.50 -29.02 4.83
N GLU A 65 76.76 -28.61 4.91
CA GLU A 65 77.54 -28.76 6.15
C GLU A 65 77.03 -27.81 7.26
N CYS A 66 76.64 -26.57 6.91
CA CYS A 66 75.99 -25.65 7.84
C CYS A 66 74.68 -26.22 8.41
N LEU A 67 73.81 -26.78 7.56
CA LEU A 67 72.56 -27.43 7.99
C LEU A 67 72.82 -28.66 8.87
N LYS A 68 73.82 -29.47 8.50
CA LYS A 68 74.26 -30.64 9.27
C LYS A 68 74.80 -30.27 10.66
N ASN A 69 75.49 -29.14 10.80
CA ASN A 69 75.94 -28.62 12.10
C ASN A 69 74.75 -28.14 12.95
N VAL A 70 73.81 -27.41 12.35
CA VAL A 70 72.57 -26.99 13.01
C VAL A 70 71.71 -28.19 13.46
N SER A 71 71.61 -29.25 12.65
CA SER A 71 70.81 -30.43 12.97
C SER A 71 71.41 -31.34 14.04
N GLN A 72 72.69 -31.18 14.41
CA GLN A 72 73.35 -31.99 15.45
C GLN A 72 72.85 -31.70 16.88
N GLY A 73 72.01 -30.68 17.08
CA GLY A 73 71.38 -30.39 18.38
C GLY A 73 72.33 -29.89 19.47
N ARG A 74 73.57 -29.52 19.12
CA ARG A 74 74.60 -29.01 20.06
C ARG A 74 74.38 -27.54 20.46
N LEU A 75 73.59 -26.80 19.69
CA LEU A 75 73.34 -25.37 19.87
C LEU A 75 71.91 -25.12 20.37
N ALA A 76 71.74 -24.12 21.23
CA ALA A 76 70.41 -23.63 21.60
C ALA A 76 69.72 -22.95 20.38
N PRO A 77 68.36 -22.93 20.31
CA PRO A 77 67.62 -22.30 19.21
C PRO A 77 68.04 -20.84 18.90
N MET A 78 68.26 -20.02 19.93
CA MET A 78 68.74 -18.63 19.77
C MET A 78 70.21 -18.53 19.35
N GLU A 79 71.03 -19.55 19.57
CA GLU A 79 72.40 -19.61 19.04
C GLU A 79 72.44 -19.98 17.55
N ILE A 80 71.46 -20.77 17.09
CA ILE A 80 71.26 -21.13 15.68
C ILE A 80 70.73 -19.94 14.86
N PHE A 81 69.91 -19.07 15.48
CA PHE A 81 69.18 -17.98 14.81
C PHE A 81 70.01 -17.16 13.82
N HIS A 82 71.14 -16.57 14.25
CA HIS A 82 71.93 -15.68 13.40
C HIS A 82 72.51 -16.40 12.17
N SER A 83 73.02 -17.61 12.37
CA SER A 83 73.62 -18.45 11.33
C SER A 83 72.56 -18.92 10.33
N PHE A 84 71.36 -19.25 10.83
CA PHE A 84 70.22 -19.60 9.99
C PHE A 84 69.71 -18.40 9.18
N VAL A 85 69.63 -17.21 9.77
CA VAL A 85 69.34 -15.94 9.06
C VAL A 85 70.37 -15.66 7.96
N ALA A 86 71.66 -15.95 8.20
CA ALA A 86 72.70 -15.82 7.17
C ALA A 86 72.47 -16.79 6.00
N VAL A 87 72.11 -18.05 6.27
CA VAL A 87 71.72 -19.03 5.23
C VAL A 87 70.51 -18.52 4.44
N LEU A 88 69.44 -18.06 5.12
CA LEU A 88 68.23 -17.56 4.45
C LEU A 88 68.50 -16.30 3.59
N HIS A 89 69.39 -15.41 4.03
CA HIS A 89 69.88 -14.31 3.19
C HIS A 89 70.64 -14.81 1.96
N VAL A 90 71.59 -15.73 2.13
CA VAL A 90 72.34 -16.30 1.00
C VAL A 90 71.39 -16.92 -0.03
N LEU A 91 70.40 -17.70 0.42
CA LEU A 91 69.37 -18.29 -0.45
C LEU A 91 68.54 -17.27 -1.20
N ARG A 92 68.05 -16.23 -0.51
CA ARG A 92 67.21 -15.18 -1.10
C ARG A 92 67.96 -14.45 -2.21
N GLU A 93 69.17 -14.00 -1.92
CA GLU A 93 69.95 -13.17 -2.83
C GLU A 93 70.57 -14.01 -3.96
N SER A 94 71.05 -15.23 -3.68
CA SER A 94 71.54 -16.16 -4.69
C SER A 94 70.45 -16.57 -5.69
N ALA A 95 69.19 -16.66 -5.26
CA ALA A 95 68.06 -16.99 -6.14
C ALA A 95 67.78 -15.94 -7.23
N SER A 96 68.46 -14.78 -7.22
CA SER A 96 68.48 -13.86 -8.37
C SER A 96 69.48 -14.26 -9.46
N VAL A 97 70.41 -15.17 -9.14
CA VAL A 97 71.55 -15.60 -9.96
C VAL A 97 71.46 -17.08 -10.35
N SER A 98 71.14 -17.96 -9.40
CA SER A 98 71.00 -19.41 -9.60
C SER A 98 70.14 -20.05 -8.49
N HIS A 99 69.42 -21.11 -8.82
CA HIS A 99 68.52 -21.82 -7.90
C HIS A 99 69.16 -23.04 -7.24
N VAL A 100 70.38 -23.40 -7.66
CA VAL A 100 71.10 -24.58 -7.17
C VAL A 100 71.20 -24.60 -5.63
N LEU A 101 71.43 -23.44 -5.00
CA LEU A 101 71.49 -23.33 -3.54
C LEU A 101 70.13 -23.55 -2.83
N LEU A 102 69.00 -23.24 -3.49
CA LEU A 102 67.66 -23.58 -2.97
C LEU A 102 67.38 -25.08 -3.06
N ASP A 103 67.88 -25.75 -4.11
CA ASP A 103 67.82 -27.21 -4.23
C ASP A 103 68.74 -27.90 -3.21
N ASP A 104 69.95 -27.38 -2.97
CA ASP A 104 70.83 -27.85 -1.89
C ASP A 104 70.14 -27.77 -0.52
N PHE A 105 69.54 -26.62 -0.20
CA PHE A 105 68.80 -26.43 1.05
C PHE A 105 67.59 -27.37 1.16
N ARG A 106 66.89 -27.62 0.04
CA ARG A 106 65.77 -28.58 -0.02
C ARG A 106 66.23 -30.02 0.24
N ILE A 107 67.25 -30.49 -0.48
CA ILE A 107 67.77 -31.86 -0.42
C ILE A 107 68.27 -32.21 0.99
N HIS A 108 68.82 -31.22 1.71
CA HIS A 108 69.34 -31.38 3.07
C HIS A 108 68.31 -30.99 4.16
N ASN A 109 67.01 -31.10 3.85
CA ASN A 109 65.89 -30.88 4.80
C ASN A 109 65.83 -29.48 5.45
N GLY A 110 66.43 -28.45 4.84
CA GLY A 110 66.49 -27.09 5.39
C GLY A 110 65.12 -26.50 5.75
N TYR A 111 64.09 -26.75 4.93
CA TYR A 111 62.71 -26.32 5.22
C TYR A 111 62.11 -27.01 6.47
N MET A 112 62.40 -28.29 6.69
CA MET A 112 61.98 -29.00 7.90
C MET A 112 62.72 -28.46 9.14
N ILE A 113 64.04 -28.25 9.03
CA ILE A 113 64.84 -27.61 10.08
C ILE A 113 64.32 -26.20 10.39
N THR A 114 63.85 -25.45 9.39
CA THR A 114 63.23 -24.14 9.57
C THR A 114 61.93 -24.23 10.39
N THR A 115 61.06 -25.19 10.04
CA THR A 115 59.81 -25.47 10.78
C THR A 115 60.11 -25.80 12.24
N GLU A 116 61.06 -26.71 12.48
CA GLU A 116 61.48 -27.07 13.84
C GLU A 116 62.09 -25.90 14.60
N LEU A 117 62.92 -25.07 13.96
CA LEU A 117 63.57 -23.93 14.61
C LEU A 117 62.53 -22.91 15.11
N ILE A 118 61.53 -22.58 14.30
CA ILE A 118 60.46 -21.64 14.71
C ILE A 118 59.66 -22.21 15.89
N LEU A 119 59.29 -23.49 15.85
CA LEU A 119 58.55 -24.14 16.93
C LEU A 119 59.39 -24.30 18.22
N LYS A 120 60.71 -24.53 18.10
CA LYS A 120 61.65 -24.57 19.23
C LYS A 120 61.91 -23.18 19.83
N LEU A 121 61.85 -22.12 19.02
CA LEU A 121 61.90 -20.73 19.49
C LEU A 121 60.60 -20.35 20.23
N GLU A 122 59.44 -20.74 19.71
CA GLU A 122 58.12 -20.55 20.36
C GLU A 122 58.06 -21.21 21.75
N GLN A 123 58.67 -22.39 21.92
CA GLN A 123 58.64 -23.16 23.17
C GLN A 123 59.58 -22.63 24.26
N GLN A 124 60.37 -21.58 24.03
CA GLN A 124 61.28 -21.04 25.05
C GLN A 124 60.48 -20.28 26.13
N SER A 125 60.45 -20.85 27.34
CA SER A 125 59.61 -20.42 28.47
C SER A 125 59.86 -19.00 29.00
N ASN A 126 60.96 -18.35 28.60
CA ASN A 126 61.21 -16.94 28.85
C ASN A 126 60.79 -16.12 27.63
N SER A 127 59.51 -15.78 27.54
CA SER A 127 58.90 -14.98 26.45
C SER A 127 59.52 -13.57 26.38
N THR A 128 60.69 -13.48 25.77
CA THR A 128 61.48 -12.27 25.63
C THR A 128 61.14 -11.63 24.29
N GLU A 129 60.99 -10.31 24.25
CA GLU A 129 60.71 -9.55 23.01
C GLU A 129 61.69 -9.91 21.87
N VAL A 130 62.95 -10.17 22.23
CA VAL A 130 64.03 -10.64 21.33
C VAL A 130 63.69 -11.95 20.60
N VAL A 131 63.03 -12.91 21.26
CA VAL A 131 62.65 -14.20 20.64
C VAL A 131 61.52 -13.98 19.65
N TYR A 132 60.57 -13.10 19.96
CA TYR A 132 59.48 -12.74 19.05
C TYR A 132 60.01 -11.99 17.81
N GLN A 133 60.94 -11.05 17.99
CA GLN A 133 61.65 -10.37 16.89
C GLN A 133 62.46 -11.36 16.01
N ALA A 134 63.10 -12.37 16.62
CA ALA A 134 63.81 -13.42 15.90
C ALA A 134 62.86 -14.27 15.04
N ILE A 135 61.70 -14.67 15.59
CA ILE A 135 60.63 -15.37 14.88
C ILE A 135 60.11 -14.52 13.71
N GLN A 136 59.77 -13.24 13.93
CA GLN A 136 59.32 -12.33 12.87
C GLN A 136 60.37 -12.19 11.76
N THR A 137 61.66 -12.11 12.11
CA THR A 137 62.76 -12.02 11.14
C THR A 137 62.82 -13.28 10.26
N ILE A 138 62.73 -14.47 10.84
CA ILE A 138 62.70 -15.74 10.09
C ILE A 138 61.44 -15.80 9.20
N VAL A 139 60.25 -15.50 9.73
CA VAL A 139 58.99 -15.55 8.97
C VAL A 139 59.01 -14.58 7.78
N SER A 140 59.50 -13.35 7.96
CA SER A 140 59.68 -12.38 6.87
C SER A 140 60.72 -12.82 5.82
N LEU A 141 61.74 -13.59 6.21
CA LEU A 141 62.69 -14.16 5.25
C LEU A 141 62.07 -15.32 4.46
N ILE A 142 61.25 -16.15 5.10
CA ILE A 142 60.50 -17.22 4.44
C ILE A 142 59.49 -16.64 3.45
N GLU A 143 58.73 -15.61 3.85
CA GLU A 143 57.83 -14.85 2.97
C GLU A 143 58.52 -14.41 1.68
N ARG A 144 59.71 -13.80 1.82
CA ARG A 144 60.55 -13.38 0.69
C ARG A 144 61.09 -14.56 -0.13
N LEU A 145 61.32 -15.72 0.47
CA LEU A 145 61.74 -16.95 -0.23
C LEU A 145 60.60 -17.61 -1.01
N VAL A 146 59.33 -17.40 -0.66
CA VAL A 146 58.17 -17.97 -1.39
C VAL A 146 58.13 -17.49 -2.86
N VAL A 147 58.59 -16.27 -3.14
CA VAL A 147 58.65 -15.70 -4.50
C VAL A 147 59.99 -15.93 -5.22
N CYS A 148 60.97 -16.58 -4.56
CA CYS A 148 62.28 -16.88 -5.14
C CYS A 148 62.23 -18.17 -5.98
N GLY A 149 62.49 -18.07 -7.29
CA GLY A 149 62.52 -19.23 -8.21
C GLY A 149 62.74 -18.85 -9.68
N THR A 150 63.32 -19.76 -10.46
CA THR A 150 63.49 -19.63 -11.93
C THR A 150 62.17 -19.85 -12.64
N VAL A 151 61.46 -20.90 -12.23
CA VAL A 151 60.18 -21.28 -12.81
C VAL A 151 59.10 -20.40 -12.21
N GLU A 152 58.46 -19.59 -13.05
CA GLU A 152 57.22 -18.93 -12.69
C GLU A 152 56.10 -19.97 -12.67
N LEU A 153 55.63 -20.31 -11.47
CA LEU A 153 54.49 -21.21 -11.32
C LEU A 153 53.22 -20.50 -11.82
N ARG A 154 52.32 -21.29 -12.42
CA ARG A 154 51.03 -20.82 -12.93
C ARG A 154 49.92 -21.65 -12.30
N PRO A 155 48.69 -21.10 -12.19
CA PRO A 155 47.51 -21.89 -11.85
C PRO A 155 47.41 -23.13 -12.75
N LYS A 156 47.03 -24.27 -12.19
CA LYS A 156 46.86 -25.51 -12.95
C LYS A 156 45.70 -25.36 -13.96
N PRO A 157 45.66 -26.13 -15.06
CA PRO A 157 44.44 -26.25 -15.87
C PRO A 157 43.27 -26.65 -14.97
N GLY A 158 42.16 -25.90 -15.03
CA GLY A 158 40.99 -26.05 -14.17
C GLY A 158 41.05 -25.35 -12.80
N ALA A 159 42.17 -24.69 -12.45
CA ALA A 159 42.24 -23.87 -11.24
C ALA A 159 41.29 -22.67 -11.34
N GLY A 160 40.50 -22.41 -10.29
CA GLY A 160 39.46 -21.39 -10.30
C GLY A 160 38.26 -21.67 -11.23
N GLU A 161 37.99 -22.94 -11.58
CA GLU A 161 36.71 -23.33 -12.17
C GLU A 161 35.52 -22.95 -11.27
N GLN A 162 34.55 -22.22 -11.82
CA GLN A 162 33.42 -21.68 -11.08
C GLN A 162 32.12 -22.43 -11.42
N ILE A 163 31.52 -23.05 -10.40
CA ILE A 163 30.09 -23.40 -10.41
C ILE A 163 29.29 -22.10 -10.25
N HIS A 164 29.67 -21.29 -9.26
CA HIS A 164 29.11 -19.98 -8.95
C HIS A 164 30.09 -18.88 -9.32
N ALA A 165 29.68 -17.98 -10.22
CA ALA A 165 30.53 -16.93 -10.76
C ALA A 165 30.12 -15.54 -10.25
N LEU A 166 31.09 -14.79 -9.71
CA LEU A 166 30.92 -13.37 -9.43
C LEU A 166 31.17 -12.54 -10.72
N PRO A 167 30.39 -11.49 -11.00
CA PRO A 167 30.48 -10.74 -12.25
C PRO A 167 31.89 -10.18 -12.52
N GLY A 168 32.45 -10.50 -13.68
CA GLY A 168 33.76 -10.02 -14.12
C GLY A 168 34.96 -10.84 -13.65
N PHE A 169 34.77 -11.97 -12.96
CA PHE A 169 35.88 -12.86 -12.62
C PHE A 169 36.60 -13.40 -13.86
N ARG A 170 37.93 -13.47 -13.76
CA ARG A 170 38.80 -14.30 -14.60
C ARG A 170 39.96 -14.79 -13.74
N VAL A 171 40.39 -16.03 -13.92
CA VAL A 171 41.52 -16.61 -13.19
C VAL A 171 42.76 -15.71 -13.38
N PRO A 172 43.27 -15.05 -12.31
CA PRO A 172 44.39 -14.14 -12.43
C PRO A 172 45.66 -14.89 -12.85
N MET A 173 46.35 -14.38 -13.88
CA MET A 173 47.63 -14.90 -14.32
C MET A 173 48.78 -14.09 -13.71
N PRO A 174 49.94 -14.72 -13.41
CA PRO A 174 51.13 -14.04 -12.91
C PRO A 174 51.52 -12.84 -13.77
N LYS A 175 51.81 -11.70 -13.12
CA LYS A 175 52.30 -10.51 -13.82
C LYS A 175 53.78 -10.69 -14.18
N THR A 176 54.02 -11.17 -15.39
CA THR A 176 55.35 -11.43 -15.95
C THR A 176 56.28 -10.23 -15.74
N GLY A 177 57.38 -10.45 -15.00
CA GLY A 177 58.37 -9.43 -14.65
C GLY A 177 58.25 -8.81 -13.25
N ALA A 178 57.09 -8.90 -12.59
CA ALA A 178 56.88 -8.24 -11.28
C ALA A 178 57.59 -8.92 -10.08
N LYS A 179 58.02 -10.18 -10.23
CA LYS A 179 58.64 -11.01 -9.17
C LYS A 179 57.83 -11.12 -7.85
N LYS A 180 56.50 -11.08 -7.94
CA LYS A 180 55.56 -11.25 -6.81
C LYS A 180 54.78 -12.57 -6.84
N SER A 181 54.88 -13.31 -7.93
CA SER A 181 54.27 -14.63 -8.08
C SER A 181 54.98 -15.67 -7.22
N VAL A 182 54.23 -16.62 -6.64
CA VAL A 182 54.78 -17.77 -5.89
C VAL A 182 55.64 -18.63 -6.81
N ARG A 183 56.83 -19.02 -6.35
CA ARG A 183 57.77 -19.89 -7.08
C ARG A 183 58.37 -21.01 -6.26
N ASN A 184 58.33 -20.88 -4.93
CA ASN A 184 58.87 -21.84 -3.98
C ASN A 184 57.78 -22.37 -3.07
N LEU A 185 57.19 -23.51 -3.45
CA LEU A 185 56.15 -24.18 -2.67
C LEU A 185 56.68 -24.65 -1.31
N TYR A 186 57.93 -25.12 -1.24
CA TYR A 186 58.52 -25.62 0.00
C TYR A 186 58.69 -24.53 1.07
N ALA A 187 59.03 -23.30 0.69
CA ALA A 187 59.03 -22.17 1.61
C ALA A 187 57.62 -21.85 2.14
N PHE A 188 56.60 -21.98 1.29
CA PHE A 188 55.21 -21.75 1.70
C PHE A 188 54.71 -22.87 2.63
N ASP A 189 55.10 -24.12 2.36
CA ASP A 189 54.77 -25.29 3.17
C ASP A 189 55.32 -25.18 4.60
N VAL A 190 56.43 -24.47 4.81
CA VAL A 190 56.91 -24.11 6.18
C VAL A 190 55.88 -23.25 6.90
N LEU A 191 55.38 -22.18 6.28
CA LEU A 191 54.37 -21.29 6.91
C LEU A 191 53.09 -22.08 7.26
N GLN A 192 52.64 -22.94 6.36
CA GLN A 192 51.50 -23.84 6.58
C GLN A 192 51.75 -24.81 7.74
N SER A 193 52.91 -25.46 7.78
CA SER A 193 53.25 -26.49 8.78
C SER A 193 53.47 -25.90 10.18
N VAL A 194 54.10 -24.73 10.26
CA VAL A 194 54.23 -23.98 11.53
C VAL A 194 52.85 -23.55 12.01
N PHE A 195 51.97 -22.97 11.18
CA PHE A 195 50.63 -22.56 11.64
C PHE A 195 49.81 -23.74 12.17
N LEU A 196 49.88 -24.91 11.52
CA LEU A 196 49.19 -26.12 11.95
C LEU A 196 49.72 -26.73 13.26
N SER A 197 50.87 -26.27 13.75
CA SER A 197 51.59 -26.84 14.91
C SER A 197 51.79 -25.86 16.06
N ALA A 198 51.85 -24.55 15.77
CA ALA A 198 52.03 -23.48 16.73
C ALA A 198 50.91 -23.43 17.78
N SER A 199 51.21 -22.95 18.98
CA SER A 199 50.28 -22.84 20.11
C SER A 199 50.02 -21.39 20.54
N THR A 200 50.97 -20.50 20.30
CA THR A 200 50.91 -19.08 20.71
C THR A 200 50.06 -18.24 19.76
N LYS A 201 49.33 -17.27 20.35
CA LYS A 201 48.49 -16.33 19.62
C LYS A 201 49.30 -15.51 18.61
N ASP A 202 50.41 -14.93 19.05
CA ASP A 202 51.15 -13.92 18.29
C ASP A 202 51.88 -14.52 17.08
N LEU A 203 52.43 -15.74 17.21
CA LEU A 203 52.96 -16.48 16.05
C LEU A 203 51.84 -16.83 15.07
N CYS A 204 50.70 -17.33 15.54
CA CYS A 204 49.58 -17.67 14.66
C CYS A 204 49.04 -16.46 13.89
N LEU A 205 48.92 -15.29 14.53
CA LEU A 205 48.52 -14.04 13.87
C LEU A 205 49.57 -13.57 12.85
N THR A 206 50.85 -13.61 13.21
CA THR A 206 51.96 -13.25 12.31
C THR A 206 51.97 -14.13 11.05
N LEU A 207 51.76 -15.44 11.20
CA LEU A 207 51.69 -16.37 10.08
C LEU A 207 50.46 -16.16 9.19
N LEU A 208 49.29 -15.88 9.76
CA LEU A 208 48.10 -15.56 8.97
C LEU A 208 48.29 -14.27 8.17
N ASP A 209 48.84 -13.22 8.77
CA ASP A 209 49.08 -11.96 8.04
C ASP A 209 50.17 -12.10 6.95
N THR A 210 51.18 -12.93 7.21
CA THR A 210 52.19 -13.31 6.19
C THR A 210 51.55 -14.05 5.02
N ILE A 211 50.71 -15.07 5.27
CA ILE A 211 50.02 -15.85 4.23
C ILE A 211 49.03 -14.97 3.45
N LYS A 212 48.29 -14.09 4.14
CA LYS A 212 47.43 -13.07 3.52
C LYS A 212 48.21 -12.14 2.60
N THR A 213 49.36 -11.66 3.04
CA THR A 213 50.26 -10.81 2.24
C THR A 213 50.74 -11.55 0.99
N ILE A 214 51.11 -12.83 1.11
CA ILE A 214 51.49 -13.69 -0.02
C ILE A 214 50.34 -13.86 -1.02
N TYR A 215 49.09 -14.01 -0.58
CA TYR A 215 47.95 -14.08 -1.51
C TYR A 215 47.62 -12.74 -2.18
N LEU A 216 47.79 -11.61 -1.49
CA LEU A 216 47.36 -10.30 -1.98
C LEU A 216 48.43 -9.55 -2.80
N GLN A 217 49.72 -9.90 -2.69
CA GLN A 217 50.79 -9.29 -3.49
C GLN A 217 50.67 -9.57 -5.00
N ASP A 218 50.10 -10.72 -5.37
CA ASP A 218 49.67 -11.11 -6.72
C ASP A 218 48.52 -12.12 -6.57
N LEU A 219 47.31 -11.77 -7.04
CA LEU A 219 46.10 -12.60 -6.86
C LEU A 219 46.19 -13.97 -7.54
N SER A 220 47.13 -14.17 -8.49
CA SER A 220 47.40 -15.50 -9.06
C SER A 220 47.95 -16.48 -8.01
N ASN A 221 48.55 -15.99 -6.93
CA ASN A 221 49.16 -16.80 -5.88
C ASN A 221 48.16 -17.72 -5.17
N TYR A 222 46.92 -17.26 -4.94
CA TYR A 222 45.87 -18.09 -4.37
C TYR A 222 45.56 -19.31 -5.26
N PHE A 223 45.47 -19.12 -6.59
CA PHE A 223 45.19 -20.18 -7.56
C PHE A 223 46.41 -21.07 -7.88
N ILE A 224 47.64 -20.56 -7.69
CA ILE A 224 48.87 -21.37 -7.71
C ILE A 224 48.91 -22.31 -6.49
N LEU A 225 48.51 -21.81 -5.32
CA LEU A 225 48.55 -22.50 -4.04
C LEU A 225 47.31 -23.36 -3.73
N GLU A 226 46.23 -23.24 -4.53
CA GLU A 226 45.01 -24.04 -4.44
C GLU A 226 45.25 -25.56 -4.21
N PRO A 227 46.24 -26.22 -4.87
CA PRO A 227 46.53 -27.64 -4.63
C PRO A 227 46.99 -27.98 -3.21
N GLN A 228 47.58 -27.04 -2.46
CA GLN A 228 48.00 -27.27 -1.07
C GLN A 228 46.83 -27.27 -0.09
N ASN A 229 45.64 -26.81 -0.51
CA ASN A 229 44.42 -26.79 0.31
C ASN A 229 44.62 -26.09 1.68
N THR A 230 45.47 -25.06 1.73
CA THR A 230 45.97 -24.44 2.97
C THR A 230 44.86 -23.98 3.91
N LEU A 231 43.89 -23.23 3.38
CA LEU A 231 42.76 -22.73 4.18
C LEU A 231 41.84 -23.87 4.65
N VAL A 232 41.60 -24.88 3.81
CA VAL A 232 40.86 -26.11 4.17
C VAL A 232 41.57 -26.88 5.31
N LEU A 233 42.89 -26.98 5.27
CA LEU A 233 43.68 -27.60 6.35
C LEU A 233 43.64 -26.77 7.64
N PHE A 234 43.65 -25.44 7.54
CA PHE A 234 43.53 -24.55 8.69
C PHE A 234 42.15 -24.66 9.34
N THR A 235 41.07 -24.69 8.56
CA THR A 235 39.69 -24.90 9.04
C THR A 235 39.56 -26.15 9.92
N LYS A 236 40.28 -27.23 9.61
CA LYS A 236 40.27 -28.47 10.43
C LYS A 236 40.86 -28.33 11.84
N LYS A 237 41.63 -27.27 12.12
CA LYS A 237 42.23 -26.99 13.44
C LYS A 237 41.85 -25.63 14.03
N ILE A 238 41.13 -24.77 13.31
CA ILE A 238 40.92 -23.37 13.72
C ILE A 238 40.19 -23.25 15.07
N TYR A 239 39.27 -24.17 15.37
CA TYR A 239 38.56 -24.23 16.66
C TYR A 239 39.47 -24.50 17.88
N GLN A 240 40.70 -24.96 17.66
CA GLN A 240 41.72 -25.20 18.70
C GLN A 240 42.58 -23.96 18.97
N LYS A 241 42.45 -22.90 18.14
CA LYS A 241 43.24 -21.66 18.22
C LYS A 241 42.52 -20.59 19.06
N PRO A 242 43.23 -19.59 19.61
CA PRO A 242 42.62 -18.44 20.28
C PRO A 242 41.61 -17.70 19.39
N VAL A 243 40.60 -17.06 20.00
CA VAL A 243 39.46 -16.44 19.28
C VAL A 243 39.92 -15.39 18.27
N GLU A 244 40.95 -14.60 18.60
CA GLU A 244 41.50 -13.57 17.72
C GLU A 244 42.17 -14.17 16.47
N VAL A 245 42.73 -15.37 16.59
CA VAL A 245 43.26 -16.15 15.45
C VAL A 245 42.12 -16.69 14.58
N GLN A 246 40.99 -17.10 15.20
CA GLN A 246 39.79 -17.51 14.49
C GLN A 246 39.21 -16.33 13.68
N GLU A 247 39.01 -15.16 14.30
CA GLU A 247 38.56 -13.94 13.62
C GLU A 247 39.50 -13.54 12.48
N SER A 248 40.82 -13.54 12.70
CA SER A 248 41.81 -13.20 11.67
C SER A 248 41.78 -14.18 10.48
N PHE A 249 41.51 -15.47 10.73
CA PHE A 249 41.39 -16.48 9.68
C PHE A 249 40.15 -16.26 8.81
N PHE A 250 38.97 -16.08 9.41
CA PHE A 250 37.74 -15.86 8.64
C PHE A 250 37.72 -14.49 7.94
N ASN A 251 38.33 -13.47 8.55
CA ASN A 251 38.57 -12.17 7.90
C ASN A 251 39.47 -12.31 6.66
N MET A 252 40.48 -13.19 6.68
CA MET A 252 41.29 -13.47 5.49
C MET A 252 40.44 -14.03 4.35
N LEU A 253 39.52 -14.96 4.65
CA LEU A 253 38.61 -15.54 3.65
C LEU A 253 37.70 -14.47 3.01
N GLU A 254 37.10 -13.58 3.81
CA GLU A 254 36.32 -12.43 3.30
C GLU A 254 37.16 -11.53 2.39
N VAL A 255 38.37 -11.18 2.83
CA VAL A 255 39.30 -10.34 2.07
C VAL A 255 39.68 -11.00 0.75
N LEU A 256 39.88 -12.32 0.72
CA LEU A 256 40.16 -13.07 -0.50
C LEU A 256 38.98 -13.04 -1.47
N VAL A 257 37.74 -13.33 -1.02
CA VAL A 257 36.52 -13.24 -1.85
C VAL A 257 36.43 -11.86 -2.50
N ARG A 258 36.58 -10.80 -1.70
CA ARG A 258 36.44 -9.40 -2.16
C ARG A 258 37.52 -8.95 -3.16
N HIS A 259 38.78 -9.37 -2.97
CA HIS A 259 39.88 -8.94 -3.86
C HIS A 259 40.03 -9.81 -5.10
N SER A 260 39.77 -11.12 -5.00
CA SER A 260 39.83 -12.04 -6.13
C SER A 260 38.54 -12.07 -6.95
N ASN A 261 37.42 -11.61 -6.38
CA ASN A 261 36.07 -11.70 -6.95
C ASN A 261 35.72 -13.16 -7.31
N TYR A 262 36.03 -14.09 -6.40
CA TYR A 262 35.91 -15.54 -6.58
C TYR A 262 35.16 -16.18 -5.41
N VAL A 263 34.47 -17.31 -5.66
CA VAL A 263 33.72 -18.08 -4.66
C VAL A 263 34.54 -19.31 -4.21
N PRO A 264 35.09 -19.33 -2.99
CA PRO A 264 35.96 -20.40 -2.50
C PRO A 264 35.17 -21.62 -2.02
N MET A 265 34.61 -22.40 -2.95
CA MET A 265 33.72 -23.55 -2.68
C MET A 265 34.34 -24.60 -1.75
N LYS A 266 35.65 -24.89 -1.89
CA LYS A 266 36.35 -25.91 -1.09
C LYS A 266 36.48 -25.49 0.37
N GLU A 267 36.82 -24.24 0.61
CA GLU A 267 36.93 -23.63 1.93
C GLU A 267 35.57 -23.57 2.62
N ILE A 268 34.53 -23.10 1.91
CA ILE A 268 33.16 -23.03 2.44
C ILE A 268 32.65 -24.45 2.79
N SER A 269 32.84 -25.44 1.91
CA SER A 269 32.50 -26.83 2.21
C SER A 269 33.25 -27.37 3.44
N SER A 270 34.55 -27.07 3.57
CA SER A 270 35.31 -27.43 4.77
C SER A 270 34.80 -26.74 6.04
N ILE A 271 34.22 -25.53 5.92
CA ILE A 271 33.61 -24.79 7.03
C ILE A 271 32.28 -25.44 7.44
N VAL A 272 31.46 -25.92 6.50
CA VAL A 272 30.26 -26.73 6.83
C VAL A 272 30.63 -27.98 7.61
N VAL A 273 31.71 -28.67 7.23
CA VAL A 273 32.22 -29.84 7.98
C VAL A 273 32.70 -29.46 9.39
N LEU A 274 33.37 -28.31 9.56
CA LEU A 274 33.75 -27.80 10.87
C LEU A 274 32.52 -27.47 11.75
N LEU A 275 31.50 -26.83 11.18
CA LEU A 275 30.28 -26.48 11.91
C LEU A 275 29.55 -27.73 12.42
N LYS A 276 29.53 -28.83 11.64
CA LYS A 276 28.99 -30.13 12.07
C LYS A 276 29.70 -30.72 13.30
N THR A 277 30.98 -30.45 13.50
CA THR A 277 31.75 -30.97 14.64
C THR A 277 31.79 -30.05 15.87
N CYS A 278 31.27 -28.82 15.76
CA CYS A 278 31.32 -27.83 16.83
C CYS A 278 30.08 -27.87 17.74
N ASN A 279 30.30 -27.99 19.05
CA ASN A 279 29.25 -27.93 20.07
C ASN A 279 29.00 -26.47 20.54
N PHE A 280 28.18 -25.71 19.80
CA PHE A 280 27.71 -24.35 20.13
C PHE A 280 28.78 -23.45 20.81
N ASN A 281 29.96 -23.38 20.20
CA ASN A 281 31.15 -22.73 20.77
C ASN A 281 31.45 -21.37 20.11
N VAL A 282 32.41 -20.63 20.66
CA VAL A 282 32.79 -19.30 20.12
C VAL A 282 33.22 -19.38 18.65
N CYS A 283 33.90 -20.46 18.25
CA CYS A 283 34.29 -20.69 16.86
C CYS A 283 33.08 -20.74 15.91
N MET A 284 31.99 -21.42 16.29
CA MET A 284 30.74 -21.43 15.53
C MET A 284 30.13 -20.03 15.43
N SER A 285 30.15 -19.24 16.51
CA SER A 285 29.66 -17.84 16.48
C SER A 285 30.45 -16.98 15.49
N VAL A 286 31.80 -16.98 15.59
CA VAL A 286 32.67 -16.25 14.67
C VAL A 286 32.43 -16.71 13.23
N THR A 287 32.40 -18.02 12.99
CA THR A 287 32.17 -18.60 11.66
C THR A 287 30.86 -18.09 11.03
N LEU A 288 29.73 -18.20 11.75
CA LEU A 288 28.42 -17.77 11.24
C LEU A 288 28.39 -16.26 10.97
N ARG A 289 29.01 -15.45 11.83
CA ARG A 289 29.10 -13.99 11.64
C ARG A 289 29.81 -13.62 10.34
N HIS A 290 30.91 -14.29 10.01
CA HIS A 290 31.64 -14.06 8.75
C HIS A 290 30.87 -14.58 7.51
N LEU A 291 30.14 -15.70 7.62
CA LEU A 291 29.27 -16.20 6.56
C LEU A 291 28.07 -15.25 6.29
N ILE A 292 27.49 -14.65 7.32
CA ILE A 292 26.43 -13.64 7.17
C ILE A 292 26.96 -12.42 6.40
N ARG A 293 28.14 -11.89 6.72
CA ARG A 293 28.72 -10.73 5.99
C ARG A 293 28.91 -11.02 4.50
N LEU A 294 29.40 -12.22 4.15
CA LEU A 294 29.53 -12.64 2.74
C LEU A 294 28.18 -12.67 2.02
N LEU A 295 27.12 -13.11 2.71
CA LEU A 295 25.76 -13.18 2.17
C LEU A 295 25.11 -11.81 2.00
N GLU A 296 25.40 -10.87 2.91
CA GLU A 296 24.96 -9.46 2.82
C GLU A 296 25.68 -8.71 1.69
N GLU A 297 26.97 -8.97 1.49
CA GLU A 297 27.77 -8.34 0.42
C GLU A 297 27.48 -8.95 -0.97
N TYR A 298 27.27 -10.27 -1.05
CA TYR A 298 27.14 -11.00 -2.32
C TYR A 298 25.96 -11.98 -2.34
N LYS A 299 24.87 -11.61 -3.04
CA LYS A 299 23.64 -12.43 -3.14
C LYS A 299 23.84 -13.84 -3.71
N VAL A 300 24.89 -14.09 -4.51
CA VAL A 300 25.20 -15.43 -5.06
C VAL A 300 25.43 -16.46 -3.95
N PHE A 301 25.86 -16.03 -2.75
CA PHE A 301 26.11 -16.95 -1.65
C PHE A 301 24.84 -17.68 -1.16
N ARG A 302 23.64 -17.23 -1.55
CA ARG A 302 22.38 -17.95 -1.30
C ARG A 302 22.35 -19.33 -1.96
N GLU A 303 22.87 -19.42 -3.17
CA GLU A 303 22.94 -20.66 -3.96
C GLU A 303 24.19 -21.46 -3.56
N VAL A 304 25.31 -20.79 -3.30
CA VAL A 304 26.52 -21.43 -2.74
C VAL A 304 26.23 -22.16 -1.43
N TYR A 305 25.48 -21.53 -0.52
CA TYR A 305 25.14 -22.10 0.79
C TYR A 305 24.12 -23.24 0.71
N GLN A 306 23.33 -23.30 -0.36
CA GLN A 306 22.52 -24.46 -0.73
C GLN A 306 23.44 -25.60 -1.20
N ASP A 307 24.25 -25.37 -2.24
CA ASP A 307 25.08 -26.41 -2.86
C ASP A 307 26.12 -27.06 -1.93
N VAL A 308 26.68 -26.28 -0.98
CA VAL A 308 27.64 -26.80 0.02
C VAL A 308 26.97 -27.47 1.23
N GLY A 309 25.64 -27.50 1.30
CA GLY A 309 24.88 -28.10 2.40
C GLY A 309 24.88 -27.29 3.71
N LEU A 310 25.12 -25.97 3.63
CA LEU A 310 25.08 -25.08 4.82
C LEU A 310 23.64 -24.78 5.23
N LEU A 311 22.71 -24.70 4.29
CA LEU A 311 21.31 -24.38 4.58
C LEU A 311 20.63 -25.51 5.38
N GLU A 312 20.84 -26.75 4.96
CA GLU A 312 20.46 -27.99 5.66
C GLU A 312 21.00 -28.00 7.09
N LEU A 313 22.31 -27.77 7.23
CA LEU A 313 22.97 -27.72 8.53
C LEU A 313 22.42 -26.59 9.41
N SER A 314 22.06 -25.46 8.83
CA SER A 314 21.50 -24.32 9.57
C SER A 314 20.12 -24.63 10.15
N VAL A 315 19.28 -25.39 9.41
CA VAL A 315 18.00 -25.90 9.94
C VAL A 315 18.24 -26.94 11.03
N GLU A 316 19.15 -27.90 10.83
CA GLU A 316 19.51 -28.93 11.83
C GLU A 316 20.02 -28.30 13.14
N LEU A 317 20.93 -27.32 13.04
CA LEU A 317 21.45 -26.58 14.19
C LEU A 317 20.37 -25.72 14.87
N LEU A 318 19.42 -25.16 14.12
CA LEU A 318 18.30 -24.41 14.72
C LEU A 318 17.36 -25.33 15.51
N VAL A 319 17.02 -26.51 14.99
CA VAL A 319 16.23 -27.53 15.72
C VAL A 319 16.95 -27.93 17.01
N ARG A 320 18.27 -28.17 16.94
CA ARG A 320 19.10 -28.51 18.10
C ARG A 320 19.22 -27.36 19.11
N PHE A 321 19.20 -26.11 18.66
CA PHE A 321 19.12 -24.93 19.53
C PHE A 321 17.75 -24.81 20.20
N ALA A 322 16.67 -25.06 19.45
CA ALA A 322 15.29 -24.96 19.95
C ALA A 322 14.98 -25.99 21.06
N SER A 323 15.56 -27.20 20.98
CA SER A 323 15.48 -28.19 22.06
C SER A 323 16.30 -27.79 23.29
N LEU A 324 17.58 -27.43 23.12
CA LEU A 324 18.46 -27.00 24.22
C LEU A 324 17.91 -25.79 24.98
N SER A 325 17.28 -24.83 24.28
CA SER A 325 16.64 -23.68 24.91
C SER A 325 15.42 -24.03 25.78
N GLY A 326 14.92 -25.27 25.73
CA GLY A 326 13.87 -25.77 26.62
C GLY A 326 14.41 -26.25 27.97
N GLU A 327 15.44 -27.09 27.95
CA GLU A 327 15.97 -27.78 29.14
C GLU A 327 16.69 -26.84 30.13
N LEU A 328 17.33 -25.77 29.62
CA LEU A 328 18.06 -24.77 30.41
C LEU A 328 17.17 -23.93 31.35
N SER A 329 15.87 -24.20 31.42
CA SER A 329 14.90 -23.44 32.21
C SER A 329 14.61 -24.01 33.62
N GLU A 330 15.04 -25.24 33.92
CA GLU A 330 14.72 -25.91 35.22
C GLU A 330 15.79 -25.72 36.31
N VAL A 331 17.00 -25.27 35.96
CA VAL A 331 18.08 -25.07 36.94
C VAL A 331 17.89 -23.74 37.70
N LYS A 332 16.96 -23.72 38.67
CA LYS A 332 16.97 -22.70 39.72
C LYS A 332 18.24 -22.84 40.54
N CYS A 333 19.00 -21.76 40.66
CA CYS A 333 20.20 -21.72 41.49
C CYS A 333 19.84 -21.67 42.98
N ASP A 334 20.25 -22.69 43.74
CA ASP A 334 20.54 -22.52 45.16
C ASP A 334 21.76 -21.60 45.30
N GLN A 335 21.51 -20.30 45.48
CA GLN A 335 22.57 -19.30 45.67
C GLN A 335 22.97 -19.22 47.15
N SER A 336 23.85 -20.13 47.58
CA SER A 336 24.54 -20.04 48.87
C SER A 336 26.03 -20.34 48.72
N ASN A 337 26.77 -19.39 48.12
CA ASN A 337 28.16 -18.99 48.46
C ASN A 337 28.78 -18.15 47.33
N ALA A 338 28.50 -16.85 47.32
CA ALA A 338 29.28 -15.90 46.54
C ALA A 338 30.59 -15.61 47.28
N ASN A 339 31.73 -16.08 46.74
CA ASN A 339 33.05 -15.47 46.94
C ASN A 339 34.12 -16.15 46.05
N SER A 340 34.31 -15.62 44.84
CA SER A 340 35.66 -15.49 44.24
C SER A 340 35.60 -14.60 42.99
N SER A 341 36.53 -13.66 42.91
CA SER A 341 36.74 -12.79 41.77
C SER A 341 37.60 -13.49 40.72
N LEU A 342 37.07 -13.72 39.51
CA LEU A 342 37.93 -13.99 38.34
C LEU A 342 37.27 -13.57 37.03
N SER A 343 38.10 -13.42 36.00
CA SER A 343 37.82 -12.94 34.64
C SER A 343 36.50 -13.43 34.03
N ARG A 344 35.73 -12.51 33.45
CA ARG A 344 34.51 -12.80 32.67
C ARG A 344 34.85 -13.57 31.38
N THR A 345 34.79 -14.90 31.43
CA THR A 345 34.39 -15.67 30.25
C THR A 345 32.90 -15.37 29.97
N PRO A 346 32.47 -15.26 28.70
CA PRO A 346 31.04 -15.25 28.41
C PRO A 346 30.47 -16.57 28.89
N SER A 347 29.39 -16.52 29.68
CA SER A 347 28.78 -17.76 30.17
C SER A 347 28.31 -18.59 28.97
N THR A 348 28.39 -19.92 29.04
CA THR A 348 28.06 -20.81 27.91
C THR A 348 26.68 -20.49 27.30
N LEU A 349 25.73 -20.08 28.16
CA LEU A 349 24.41 -19.61 27.77
C LEU A 349 24.43 -18.36 26.86
N GLN A 350 25.33 -17.39 27.06
CA GLN A 350 25.46 -16.21 26.21
C GLN A 350 25.88 -16.59 24.78
N VAL A 351 26.88 -17.47 24.64
CA VAL A 351 27.37 -17.95 23.34
C VAL A 351 26.30 -18.74 22.59
N VAL A 352 25.57 -19.63 23.29
CA VAL A 352 24.44 -20.38 22.70
C VAL A 352 23.33 -19.44 22.22
N ASN A 353 22.96 -18.41 23.00
CA ASN A 353 21.99 -17.40 22.57
C ASN A 353 22.49 -16.58 21.38
N GLU A 354 23.78 -16.23 21.32
CA GLU A 354 24.37 -15.51 20.18
C GLU A 354 24.29 -16.33 18.89
N ILE A 355 24.66 -17.60 18.96
CA ILE A 355 24.59 -18.54 17.82
C ILE A 355 23.14 -18.75 17.37
N GLY A 356 22.19 -18.93 18.30
CA GLY A 356 20.76 -19.03 17.97
C GLY A 356 20.24 -17.79 17.23
N GLN A 357 20.76 -16.61 17.54
CA GLN A 357 20.53 -15.41 16.74
C GLN A 357 21.18 -15.54 15.35
N LEU A 358 22.49 -15.79 15.27
CA LEU A 358 23.20 -15.84 13.98
C LEU A 358 22.61 -16.87 13.01
N LEU A 359 22.15 -18.03 13.50
CA LEU A 359 21.44 -19.03 12.69
C LEU A 359 20.14 -18.48 12.09
N MET A 360 19.34 -17.76 12.87
CA MET A 360 18.07 -17.17 12.43
C MET A 360 18.30 -16.02 11.44
N ASP A 361 19.32 -15.18 11.65
CA ASP A 361 19.70 -14.13 10.70
C ASP A 361 20.19 -14.73 9.37
N LEU A 362 21.04 -15.76 9.42
CA LEU A 362 21.52 -16.49 8.23
C LEU A 362 20.36 -17.12 7.45
N LEU A 363 19.48 -17.87 8.15
CA LEU A 363 18.32 -18.51 7.54
C LEU A 363 17.40 -17.48 6.86
N ARG A 364 17.10 -16.36 7.54
CA ARG A 364 16.32 -15.25 6.98
C ARG A 364 16.93 -14.75 5.66
N LEU A 365 18.21 -14.37 5.68
CA LEU A 365 18.91 -13.82 4.51
C LEU A 365 19.02 -14.81 3.34
N CYS A 366 19.10 -16.12 3.63
CA CYS A 366 19.10 -17.19 2.64
C CYS A 366 17.74 -17.37 1.94
N VAL A 367 16.61 -17.23 2.65
CA VAL A 367 15.27 -17.45 2.08
C VAL A 367 14.62 -16.19 1.49
N THR A 368 14.98 -14.98 1.97
CA THR A 368 14.46 -13.70 1.48
C THR A 368 14.51 -13.61 -0.05
N ALA A 369 13.35 -13.63 -0.71
CA ALA A 369 13.24 -13.60 -2.17
C ALA A 369 14.03 -14.71 -2.91
N ASN A 370 14.24 -15.89 -2.31
CA ASN A 370 14.79 -17.07 -2.97
C ASN A 370 13.84 -18.28 -2.83
N VAL A 371 13.27 -18.70 -3.96
CA VAL A 371 12.26 -19.78 -4.04
C VAL A 371 12.88 -21.16 -3.78
N ALA A 372 14.05 -21.45 -4.32
CA ALA A 372 14.71 -22.75 -4.16
C ALA A 372 15.11 -23.01 -2.69
N ASN A 373 15.65 -21.99 -2.02
CA ASN A 373 15.98 -22.05 -0.59
C ASN A 373 14.72 -22.14 0.28
N THR A 374 13.63 -21.45 -0.09
CA THR A 374 12.34 -21.58 0.60
C THR A 374 11.85 -23.03 0.55
N ASP A 375 11.70 -23.61 -0.65
CA ASP A 375 11.23 -24.98 -0.85
C ASP A 375 12.08 -26.01 -0.10
N LEU A 376 13.41 -25.88 -0.17
CA LEU A 376 14.32 -26.75 0.56
C LEU A 376 14.14 -26.63 2.08
N CYS A 377 14.09 -25.41 2.64
CA CYS A 377 13.83 -25.20 4.06
C CYS A 377 12.48 -25.77 4.52
N LEU A 378 11.45 -25.71 3.68
CA LEU A 378 10.14 -26.31 3.96
C LEU A 378 10.22 -27.83 4.01
N ARG A 379 10.87 -28.46 3.02
CA ARG A 379 11.10 -29.92 2.98
C ARG A 379 11.95 -30.45 4.15
N LEU A 380 12.83 -29.61 4.70
CA LEU A 380 13.65 -29.91 5.89
C LEU A 380 12.90 -29.72 7.22
N GLY A 381 11.62 -29.30 7.22
CA GLY A 381 10.82 -29.13 8.43
C GLY A 381 11.09 -27.84 9.20
N LEU A 382 11.70 -26.80 8.58
CA LEU A 382 11.95 -25.51 9.25
C LEU A 382 10.64 -24.90 9.79
N SER A 383 9.54 -25.02 9.05
CA SER A 383 8.23 -24.52 9.44
C SER A 383 7.70 -25.13 10.74
N ASP A 384 7.89 -26.42 10.97
CA ASP A 384 7.49 -27.09 12.21
C ASP A 384 8.33 -26.60 13.40
N CYS A 385 9.66 -26.49 13.24
CA CYS A 385 10.52 -25.94 14.28
C CYS A 385 10.11 -24.51 14.67
N LEU A 386 9.91 -23.63 13.67
CA LEU A 386 9.51 -22.25 13.91
C LEU A 386 8.13 -22.18 14.60
N ILE A 387 7.10 -22.83 14.04
CA ILE A 387 5.71 -22.72 14.50
C ILE A 387 5.46 -23.46 15.81
N ASN A 388 5.99 -24.68 15.97
CA ASN A 388 5.66 -25.54 17.10
C ASN A 388 6.68 -25.49 18.24
N GLN A 389 7.97 -25.27 17.98
CA GLN A 389 8.99 -25.24 19.03
C GLN A 389 9.35 -23.82 19.50
N LEU A 390 9.42 -22.84 18.59
CA LEU A 390 9.84 -21.47 18.91
C LEU A 390 8.67 -20.52 19.21
N LEU A 391 7.57 -20.54 18.44
CA LEU A 391 6.41 -19.69 18.76
C LEU A 391 5.70 -20.10 20.05
N SER A 392 5.56 -21.40 20.33
CA SER A 392 4.84 -21.93 21.51
C SER A 392 5.46 -21.56 22.86
N ALA A 393 6.69 -21.06 22.90
CA ALA A 393 7.42 -20.79 24.13
C ALA A 393 6.84 -19.58 24.91
N ARG A 394 5.99 -19.85 25.90
CA ARG A 394 5.41 -18.82 26.81
C ARG A 394 6.36 -18.40 27.94
N SER A 395 7.05 -19.35 28.59
CA SER A 395 7.80 -19.13 29.83
C SER A 395 9.33 -19.01 29.68
N ARG A 396 9.89 -19.30 28.50
CA ARG A 396 11.36 -19.34 28.32
C ARG A 396 11.99 -17.93 28.40
N PRO A 397 13.19 -17.77 29.00
CA PRO A 397 13.96 -16.52 28.90
C PRO A 397 14.25 -16.19 27.43
N ASN A 398 14.30 -14.90 27.09
CA ASN A 398 14.42 -14.39 25.71
C ASN A 398 13.31 -14.82 24.71
N SER A 399 12.27 -15.57 25.12
CA SER A 399 11.19 -16.06 24.23
C SER A 399 10.61 -14.98 23.32
N ALA A 400 10.31 -13.78 23.84
CA ALA A 400 9.78 -12.68 23.04
C ALA A 400 10.71 -12.20 21.90
N LYS A 401 12.03 -12.40 22.01
CA LYS A 401 12.98 -12.16 20.91
C LYS A 401 12.84 -13.29 19.88
N TRP A 402 12.90 -14.54 20.33
CA TRP A 402 12.80 -15.73 19.47
C TRP A 402 11.49 -15.80 18.68
N ARG A 403 10.35 -15.45 19.29
CA ARG A 403 9.05 -15.39 18.59
C ARG A 403 9.04 -14.38 17.45
N ARG A 404 9.53 -13.16 17.67
CA ARG A 404 9.63 -12.14 16.60
C ARG A 404 10.53 -12.61 15.46
N TRP A 405 11.62 -13.27 15.80
CA TRP A 405 12.61 -13.74 14.82
C TRP A 405 12.05 -14.89 13.99
N ALA A 406 11.37 -15.85 14.63
CA ALA A 406 10.63 -16.91 13.95
C ALA A 406 9.55 -16.36 13.03
N LEU A 407 8.74 -15.40 13.50
CA LEU A 407 7.76 -14.69 12.67
C LEU A 407 8.39 -13.96 11.49
N THR A 408 9.55 -13.32 11.67
CA THR A 408 10.25 -12.63 10.57
C THR A 408 10.68 -13.63 9.49
N ILE A 409 11.18 -14.82 9.85
CA ILE A 409 11.50 -15.86 8.86
C ILE A 409 10.23 -16.40 8.19
N LEU A 410 9.15 -16.61 8.95
CA LEU A 410 7.85 -17.06 8.41
C LEU A 410 7.23 -16.03 7.45
N GLU A 411 7.47 -14.73 7.66
CA GLU A 411 7.10 -13.64 6.75
C GLU A 411 7.87 -13.72 5.44
N GLU A 412 9.20 -13.85 5.50
CA GLU A 412 10.04 -14.02 4.31
C GLU A 412 9.65 -15.28 3.51
N LEU A 413 9.42 -16.41 4.20
CA LEU A 413 8.95 -17.65 3.59
C LEU A 413 7.57 -17.49 2.94
N THR A 414 6.59 -16.89 3.62
CA THR A 414 5.23 -16.70 3.04
C THR A 414 5.20 -15.67 1.90
N LEU A 415 6.19 -14.79 1.78
CA LEU A 415 6.31 -13.82 0.70
C LEU A 415 6.93 -14.40 -0.58
N THR A 416 7.68 -15.52 -0.52
CA THR A 416 8.23 -16.18 -1.72
C THR A 416 7.20 -17.07 -2.43
N SER A 417 7.48 -17.44 -3.69
CA SER A 417 6.64 -18.34 -4.51
C SER A 417 6.59 -19.75 -3.92
N GLY A 418 5.40 -20.23 -3.56
CA GLY A 418 5.18 -21.56 -2.95
C GLY A 418 5.06 -21.54 -1.43
N GLY A 419 5.54 -20.51 -0.75
CA GLY A 419 5.50 -20.43 0.72
C GLY A 419 4.13 -20.05 1.32
N GLU A 420 3.12 -19.73 0.51
CA GLU A 420 1.77 -19.41 1.00
C GLU A 420 1.10 -20.58 1.73
N GLU A 421 1.55 -21.81 1.47
CA GLU A 421 1.09 -23.05 2.10
C GLU A 421 1.30 -23.05 3.63
N LEU A 422 2.14 -22.14 4.15
CA LEU A 422 2.28 -21.91 5.59
C LEU A 422 1.13 -21.13 6.23
N MET A 423 0.36 -20.34 5.46
CA MET A 423 -0.68 -19.48 6.04
C MET A 423 -1.76 -20.27 6.82
N PRO A 424 -2.27 -21.43 6.33
CA PRO A 424 -3.18 -22.28 7.10
C PRO A 424 -2.59 -22.74 8.45
N ALA A 425 -1.31 -23.14 8.48
CA ALA A 425 -0.67 -23.56 9.73
C ALA A 425 -0.55 -22.40 10.74
N LEU A 426 -0.27 -21.18 10.27
CA LEU A 426 -0.24 -19.97 11.09
C LEU A 426 -1.64 -19.57 11.59
N LEU A 427 -2.68 -19.72 10.77
CA LEU A 427 -4.07 -19.48 11.15
C LEU A 427 -4.60 -20.50 12.18
N ILE A 428 -4.20 -21.78 12.05
CA ILE A 428 -4.49 -22.80 13.07
C ILE A 428 -3.73 -22.51 14.38
N LYS A 429 -2.47 -22.06 14.28
CA LYS A 429 -1.68 -21.68 15.46
C LYS A 429 -2.25 -20.44 16.17
N LEU A 430 -2.78 -19.48 15.41
CA LEU A 430 -3.45 -18.29 15.94
C LEU A 430 -4.55 -18.65 16.95
N HIS A 431 -5.43 -19.60 16.62
CA HIS A 431 -6.53 -20.00 17.53
C HIS A 431 -6.04 -20.59 18.86
N SER A 432 -4.94 -21.35 18.84
CA SER A 432 -4.38 -22.03 20.03
C SER A 432 -3.33 -21.20 20.79
N ALA A 433 -2.98 -20.00 20.31
CA ALA A 433 -1.97 -19.14 20.91
C ALA A 433 -2.49 -18.36 22.14
N PHE A 434 -1.56 -17.99 23.03
CA PHE A 434 -1.82 -16.98 24.08
C PHE A 434 -1.89 -15.56 23.47
N VAL A 435 -2.55 -14.62 24.16
CA VAL A 435 -2.95 -13.32 23.58
C VAL A 435 -1.80 -12.50 22.98
N GLU A 436 -0.63 -12.47 23.60
CA GLU A 436 0.52 -11.73 23.08
C GLU A 436 1.02 -12.33 21.75
N LEU A 437 1.04 -13.68 21.63
CA LEU A 437 1.38 -14.37 20.39
C LEU A 437 0.28 -14.19 19.33
N LYS A 438 -1.01 -14.18 19.71
CA LYS A 438 -2.11 -13.85 18.78
C LYS A 438 -1.90 -12.48 18.13
N ILE A 439 -1.55 -11.47 18.94
CA ILE A 439 -1.22 -10.11 18.47
C ILE A 439 0.04 -10.12 17.58
N GLU A 440 1.09 -10.86 17.96
CA GLU A 440 2.33 -10.97 17.16
C GLU A 440 2.06 -11.63 15.78
N ILE A 441 1.26 -12.71 15.72
CA ILE A 441 0.86 -13.39 14.47
C ILE A 441 -0.03 -12.50 13.59
N LEU A 442 -1.05 -11.83 14.14
CA LEU A 442 -1.90 -10.93 13.33
C LEU A 442 -1.12 -9.74 12.75
N ARG A 443 -0.12 -9.22 13.48
CA ARG A 443 0.82 -8.20 12.97
C ARG A 443 1.73 -8.74 11.87
N SER A 444 2.09 -10.02 11.93
CA SER A 444 2.82 -10.74 10.88
C SER A 444 1.97 -10.81 9.60
N PHE A 445 0.70 -11.24 9.70
CA PHE A 445 -0.26 -11.18 8.60
C PHE A 445 -0.45 -9.76 8.06
N CYS A 446 -0.55 -8.73 8.90
CA CYS A 446 -0.61 -7.33 8.43
C CYS A 446 0.59 -6.92 7.56
N ARG A 447 1.80 -7.46 7.80
CA ARG A 447 2.97 -7.24 6.95
C ARG A 447 2.86 -8.01 5.64
N ILE A 448 2.65 -9.34 5.72
CA ILE A 448 2.54 -10.24 4.55
C ILE A 448 1.46 -9.75 3.57
N LEU A 449 0.29 -9.37 4.09
CA LEU A 449 -0.87 -8.93 3.30
C LEU A 449 -0.70 -7.52 2.72
N ARG A 450 0.14 -6.65 3.33
CA ARG A 450 0.48 -5.36 2.74
C ARG A 450 1.38 -5.56 1.51
N GLU A 451 2.47 -6.31 1.67
CA GLU A 451 3.50 -6.47 0.64
C GLU A 451 3.06 -7.31 -0.58
N SER A 452 2.14 -8.28 -0.41
CA SER A 452 1.80 -9.23 -1.49
C SER A 452 0.29 -9.35 -1.79
N HIS A 453 -0.11 -8.88 -2.97
CA HIS A 453 -1.44 -9.10 -3.55
C HIS A 453 -1.80 -10.60 -3.61
N ARG A 454 -0.86 -11.43 -4.05
CA ARG A 454 -1.02 -12.89 -4.10
C ARG A 454 -1.35 -13.47 -2.73
N CYS A 455 -0.66 -13.00 -1.67
CA CYS A 455 -0.99 -13.43 -0.31
C CYS A 455 -2.39 -12.98 0.13
N ARG A 456 -2.87 -11.79 -0.28
CA ARG A 456 -4.28 -11.38 -0.07
C ARG A 456 -5.27 -12.33 -0.76
N VAL A 457 -4.97 -12.80 -1.98
CA VAL A 457 -5.82 -13.77 -2.70
C VAL A 457 -5.82 -15.15 -2.03
N VAL A 458 -4.67 -15.67 -1.60
CA VAL A 458 -4.61 -16.97 -0.90
C VAL A 458 -5.24 -16.89 0.48
N PHE A 459 -5.05 -15.79 1.21
CA PHE A 459 -5.72 -15.54 2.49
C PHE A 459 -7.25 -15.61 2.38
N ARG A 460 -7.83 -15.07 1.30
CA ARG A 460 -9.27 -15.28 0.99
C ARG A 460 -9.61 -16.75 0.77
N LYS A 461 -8.86 -17.44 -0.10
CA LYS A 461 -9.11 -18.85 -0.46
C LYS A 461 -9.01 -19.81 0.73
N MET A 462 -8.14 -19.52 1.69
CA MET A 462 -7.95 -20.33 2.90
C MET A 462 -8.84 -19.89 4.08
N ASN A 463 -9.94 -19.19 3.80
CA ASN A 463 -10.90 -18.68 4.79
C ASN A 463 -10.28 -17.79 5.89
N GLY A 464 -9.17 -17.09 5.62
CA GLY A 464 -8.45 -16.28 6.61
C GLY A 464 -9.32 -15.21 7.28
N PHE A 465 -10.31 -14.66 6.58
CA PHE A 465 -11.31 -13.75 7.15
C PHE A 465 -12.15 -14.41 8.25
N VAL A 466 -12.49 -15.70 8.12
CA VAL A 466 -13.25 -16.46 9.13
C VAL A 466 -12.38 -16.69 10.37
N TYR A 467 -11.13 -17.12 10.20
CA TYR A 467 -10.17 -17.27 11.30
C TYR A 467 -9.98 -15.95 12.08
N VAL A 468 -9.79 -14.82 11.38
CA VAL A 468 -9.61 -13.50 12.02
C VAL A 468 -10.89 -12.97 12.68
N LEU A 469 -12.08 -13.26 12.13
CA LEU A 469 -13.35 -12.90 12.77
C LEU A 469 -13.66 -13.77 14.00
N GLN A 470 -13.33 -15.06 13.94
CA GLN A 470 -13.50 -16.01 15.06
C GLN A 470 -12.64 -15.61 16.28
N GLU A 471 -11.50 -14.94 16.07
CA GLU A 471 -10.72 -14.33 17.15
C GLU A 471 -11.48 -13.21 17.88
N LEU A 472 -12.28 -12.41 17.17
CA LEU A 472 -13.15 -11.40 17.79
C LEU A 472 -14.31 -12.06 18.56
N VAL A 473 -14.92 -13.10 17.99
CA VAL A 473 -15.96 -13.90 18.65
C VAL A 473 -15.44 -14.61 19.90
N SER A 474 -14.15 -14.99 19.94
CA SER A 474 -13.52 -15.59 21.12
C SER A 474 -13.48 -14.66 22.35
N LEU A 475 -13.61 -13.35 22.13
CA LEU A 475 -13.62 -12.29 23.14
C LEU A 475 -15.04 -11.93 23.62
N GLU A 476 -16.08 -12.66 23.23
CA GLU A 476 -17.44 -12.38 23.69
C GLU A 476 -17.54 -12.37 25.24
N ARG A 477 -18.27 -11.35 25.75
CA ARG A 477 -18.46 -10.97 27.16
C ARG A 477 -17.19 -10.60 27.93
N CYS A 478 -16.07 -10.32 27.26
CA CYS A 478 -14.84 -9.88 27.94
C CYS A 478 -14.91 -8.46 28.55
N LEU A 479 -15.89 -7.64 28.15
CA LEU A 479 -16.14 -6.29 28.69
C LEU A 479 -17.32 -6.23 29.68
N SER A 480 -18.11 -7.31 29.81
CA SER A 480 -19.27 -7.35 30.72
C SER A 480 -18.84 -7.35 32.19
N CYS A 481 -19.49 -6.51 33.02
CA CYS A 481 -19.09 -6.27 34.42
C CYS A 481 -19.23 -7.49 35.37
N SER A 482 -19.80 -8.61 34.90
CA SER A 482 -20.06 -9.83 35.69
C SER A 482 -18.97 -10.91 35.57
N VAL A 483 -17.87 -10.69 34.85
CA VAL A 483 -16.70 -11.59 34.93
C VAL A 483 -15.88 -11.25 36.18
N ALA A 484 -16.44 -11.59 37.33
CA ALA A 484 -15.71 -11.58 38.59
C ALA A 484 -14.45 -12.45 38.44
N GLN A 485 -13.29 -11.90 38.78
CA GLN A 485 -12.04 -12.66 38.81
C GLN A 485 -12.24 -13.88 39.72
N PRO A 486 -11.96 -15.12 39.28
CA PRO A 486 -12.01 -16.25 40.18
C PRO A 486 -11.02 -16.01 41.33
N ASN A 487 -11.49 -16.20 42.56
CA ASN A 487 -10.72 -15.93 43.77
C ASN A 487 -9.33 -16.58 43.68
N ARG A 488 -8.27 -15.77 43.86
CA ARG A 488 -6.86 -16.20 43.73
C ARG A 488 -6.41 -17.27 44.74
N THR A 489 -7.30 -17.75 45.61
CA THR A 489 -6.99 -18.66 46.73
C THR A 489 -6.89 -20.13 46.31
N ASP A 490 -7.59 -20.59 45.28
CA ASP A 490 -7.55 -22.00 44.85
C ASP A 490 -6.53 -22.25 43.74
N ARG A 491 -5.28 -21.81 43.95
CA ARG A 491 -4.11 -22.34 43.23
C ARG A 491 -3.61 -23.63 43.90
N ILE A 492 -4.45 -24.66 43.92
CA ILE A 492 -4.01 -26.00 44.32
C ILE A 492 -3.35 -26.68 43.12
N LEU A 493 -2.07 -26.96 43.31
CA LEU A 493 -1.19 -27.86 42.56
C LEU A 493 -1.92 -28.78 41.55
N SER A 494 -1.82 -28.44 40.26
CA SER A 494 -1.87 -29.44 39.20
C SER A 494 -0.69 -29.22 38.25
N ASP A 495 0.05 -30.30 38.02
CA ASP A 495 1.27 -30.43 37.25
C ASP A 495 1.36 -29.55 35.99
N GLU A 496 2.35 -28.65 35.90
CA GLU A 496 2.69 -27.92 34.66
C GLU A 496 3.73 -28.70 33.84
N THR A 497 3.42 -29.95 33.48
CA THR A 497 4.34 -30.86 32.76
C THR A 497 3.90 -31.22 31.33
N GLU A 498 2.80 -30.65 30.82
CA GLU A 498 2.30 -30.91 29.47
C GLU A 498 2.28 -29.65 28.56
N PRO A 499 3.24 -29.51 27.62
CA PRO A 499 3.41 -28.30 26.80
C PRO A 499 2.36 -28.11 25.69
N ASN A 500 1.35 -28.97 25.61
CA ASN A 500 0.39 -29.03 24.50
C ASN A 500 -1.09 -28.89 24.93
N ARG A 501 -1.37 -28.53 26.18
CA ARG A 501 -2.75 -28.35 26.68
C ARG A 501 -3.43 -27.17 25.98
N GLN A 502 -4.49 -27.42 25.21
CA GLN A 502 -5.33 -26.36 24.65
C GLN A 502 -5.89 -25.49 25.78
N THR A 503 -5.54 -24.20 25.77
CA THR A 503 -6.09 -23.22 26.72
C THR A 503 -7.60 -23.14 26.53
N THR A 504 -8.36 -23.46 27.57
CA THR A 504 -9.84 -23.36 27.49
C THR A 504 -10.26 -21.90 27.37
N ARG A 505 -11.44 -21.61 26.79
CA ARG A 505 -11.91 -20.20 26.67
C ARG A 505 -11.96 -19.49 28.03
N SER A 506 -12.38 -20.18 29.09
CA SER A 506 -12.39 -19.66 30.46
C SER A 506 -10.97 -19.24 30.92
N GLU A 507 -9.99 -20.13 30.72
CA GLU A 507 -8.59 -19.90 31.07
C GLU A 507 -7.94 -18.81 30.19
N PHE A 508 -8.32 -18.71 28.92
CA PHE A 508 -7.89 -17.62 28.03
C PHE A 508 -8.39 -16.28 28.55
N LEU A 509 -9.69 -16.14 28.80
CA LEU A 509 -10.32 -14.92 29.32
C LEU A 509 -9.73 -14.52 30.69
N ALA A 510 -9.52 -15.48 31.60
CA ALA A 510 -8.92 -15.25 32.93
C ALA A 510 -7.47 -14.72 32.87
N ASN A 511 -6.76 -14.94 31.75
CA ASN A 511 -5.40 -14.45 31.53
C ASN A 511 -5.33 -13.14 30.72
N LEU A 512 -6.45 -12.57 30.27
CA LEU A 512 -6.47 -11.32 29.52
C LEU A 512 -6.25 -10.11 30.45
N SER A 513 -5.22 -9.31 30.15
CA SER A 513 -5.19 -7.94 30.65
C SER A 513 -6.12 -7.07 29.80
N TYR A 514 -6.73 -6.06 30.42
CA TYR A 514 -7.63 -5.15 29.71
C TYR A 514 -6.95 -4.41 28.55
N GLY A 515 -5.65 -4.09 28.68
CA GLY A 515 -4.84 -3.56 27.59
C GLY A 515 -4.53 -4.56 26.47
N HIS A 516 -4.56 -5.87 26.74
CA HIS A 516 -4.44 -6.90 25.70
C HIS A 516 -5.71 -7.03 24.87
N ILE A 517 -6.90 -6.83 25.46
CA ILE A 517 -8.19 -6.88 24.74
C ILE A 517 -8.21 -5.86 23.59
N PHE A 518 -8.11 -4.55 23.90
CA PHE A 518 -8.19 -3.51 22.88
C PHE A 518 -7.05 -3.57 21.85
N LYS A 519 -5.87 -4.02 22.27
CA LYS A 519 -4.73 -4.24 21.37
C LYS A 519 -4.96 -5.40 20.39
N LEU A 520 -5.60 -6.48 20.83
CA LEU A 520 -6.02 -7.58 19.97
C LEU A 520 -7.12 -7.13 19.01
N VAL A 521 -8.19 -6.50 19.51
CA VAL A 521 -9.30 -5.97 18.70
C VAL A 521 -8.78 -5.01 17.61
N ARG A 522 -7.96 -4.01 17.96
CA ARG A 522 -7.34 -3.09 16.98
C ARG A 522 -6.56 -3.84 15.90
N THR A 523 -5.83 -4.89 16.27
CA THR A 523 -5.02 -5.68 15.33
C THR A 523 -5.90 -6.55 14.42
N ILE A 524 -7.03 -7.06 14.92
CA ILE A 524 -8.05 -7.76 14.12
C ILE A 524 -8.60 -6.82 13.04
N PHE A 525 -9.08 -5.63 13.41
CA PHE A 525 -9.61 -4.65 12.45
C PHE A 525 -8.54 -4.21 11.42
N ALA A 526 -7.30 -3.99 11.87
CA ALA A 526 -6.19 -3.69 10.96
C ALA A 526 -5.92 -4.83 9.97
N THR A 527 -5.98 -6.09 10.41
CA THR A 527 -5.79 -7.28 9.55
C THR A 527 -6.91 -7.38 8.51
N LEU A 528 -8.18 -7.20 8.93
CA LEU A 528 -9.32 -7.19 8.02
C LEU A 528 -9.22 -6.08 6.97
N GLY A 529 -8.89 -4.85 7.38
CA GLY A 529 -8.71 -3.72 6.49
C GLY A 529 -7.60 -3.95 5.47
N ILE A 530 -6.40 -4.31 5.92
CA ILE A 530 -5.25 -4.57 5.03
C ILE A 530 -5.52 -5.76 4.08
N ALA A 531 -6.25 -6.79 4.52
CA ALA A 531 -6.64 -7.91 3.67
C ALA A 531 -7.58 -7.52 2.53
N MET A 532 -8.45 -6.53 2.72
CA MET A 532 -9.35 -5.99 1.67
C MET A 532 -8.72 -4.87 0.84
N LYS A 533 -7.73 -4.15 1.41
CA LYS A 533 -7.09 -3.00 0.80
C LYS A 533 -6.39 -3.36 -0.52
N PHE A 534 -6.60 -2.54 -1.54
CA PHE A 534 -6.11 -2.75 -2.92
C PHE A 534 -6.48 -4.14 -3.49
N GLU A 535 -7.55 -4.76 -3.00
CA GLU A 535 -8.03 -6.08 -3.45
C GLU A 535 -9.56 -6.09 -3.51
N PRO A 536 -10.19 -5.57 -4.59
CA PRO A 536 -11.64 -5.40 -4.66
C PRO A 536 -12.41 -6.73 -4.55
N ALA A 537 -11.82 -7.84 -5.00
CA ALA A 537 -12.41 -9.16 -4.85
C ALA A 537 -12.44 -9.65 -3.39
N ASN A 538 -11.50 -9.21 -2.54
CA ASN A 538 -11.55 -9.46 -1.09
C ASN A 538 -12.61 -8.59 -0.42
N ALA A 539 -12.71 -7.31 -0.78
CA ALA A 539 -13.75 -6.42 -0.27
C ALA A 539 -15.17 -6.92 -0.62
N HIS A 540 -15.37 -7.39 -1.86
CA HIS A 540 -16.62 -8.01 -2.29
C HIS A 540 -16.93 -9.30 -1.53
N TYR A 541 -15.95 -10.23 -1.45
CA TYR A 541 -16.11 -11.48 -0.69
C TYR A 541 -16.45 -11.24 0.79
N PHE A 542 -15.81 -10.23 1.42
CA PHE A 542 -16.15 -9.86 2.79
C PHE A 542 -17.57 -9.29 2.89
N ALA A 543 -18.04 -8.54 1.89
CA ALA A 543 -19.40 -8.00 1.86
C ALA A 543 -20.47 -9.09 1.66
N THR A 544 -20.25 -10.08 0.78
CA THR A 544 -21.26 -11.11 0.44
C THR A 544 -21.22 -12.34 1.32
N GLU A 545 -20.04 -12.93 1.54
CA GLU A 545 -19.87 -14.22 2.22
C GLU A 545 -19.66 -14.05 3.73
N ILE A 546 -18.76 -13.14 4.14
CA ILE A 546 -18.43 -12.93 5.57
C ILE A 546 -19.47 -12.04 6.25
N GLN A 547 -19.96 -11.03 5.54
CA GLN A 547 -20.99 -10.06 5.90
C GLN A 547 -20.66 -9.15 7.09
N TYR A 548 -20.85 -7.84 6.89
CA TYR A 548 -20.64 -6.83 7.94
C TYR A 548 -21.59 -6.99 9.14
N SER A 549 -22.73 -7.67 8.98
CA SER A 549 -23.62 -8.09 10.08
C SER A 549 -22.91 -8.98 11.10
N ASN A 550 -22.11 -9.94 10.66
CA ASN A 550 -21.38 -10.84 11.54
C ASN A 550 -20.27 -10.09 12.30
N LEU A 551 -19.64 -9.11 11.66
CA LEU A 551 -18.72 -8.19 12.33
C LEU A 551 -19.44 -7.32 13.38
N THR A 552 -20.61 -6.74 13.06
CA THR A 552 -21.43 -6.00 14.04
C THR A 552 -21.77 -6.88 15.24
N ASN A 553 -22.31 -8.08 15.00
CA ASN A 553 -22.70 -9.00 16.06
C ASN A 553 -21.50 -9.35 16.97
N ALA A 554 -20.33 -9.63 16.38
CA ALA A 554 -19.12 -9.92 17.16
C ALA A 554 -18.65 -8.74 18.01
N ILE A 555 -18.81 -7.48 17.55
CA ILE A 555 -18.53 -6.27 18.34
C ILE A 555 -19.50 -6.15 19.52
N VAL A 556 -20.80 -6.34 19.28
CA VAL A 556 -21.85 -6.26 20.31
C VAL A 556 -21.63 -7.33 21.38
N SER A 557 -21.32 -8.55 20.96
CA SER A 557 -21.04 -9.68 21.84
C SER A 557 -19.84 -9.45 22.77
N LEU A 558 -18.97 -8.44 22.57
CA LEU A 558 -17.90 -8.11 23.53
C LEU A 558 -18.44 -7.69 24.89
N GLY A 559 -19.65 -7.12 24.95
CA GLY A 559 -20.36 -6.77 26.19
C GLY A 559 -20.48 -5.28 26.49
N SER A 560 -19.84 -4.38 25.73
CA SER A 560 -19.96 -2.92 25.94
C SER A 560 -21.29 -2.32 25.47
N PHE A 561 -22.08 -3.12 24.72
CA PHE A 561 -23.39 -2.76 24.14
C PHE A 561 -24.54 -3.66 24.66
N ASP A 562 -24.30 -4.52 25.65
CA ASP A 562 -25.24 -5.55 26.13
C ASP A 562 -26.11 -5.05 27.31
N GLU A 563 -27.29 -5.62 27.55
CA GLU A 563 -28.17 -5.18 28.64
C GLU A 563 -27.57 -5.53 30.01
N MET A 564 -27.38 -4.52 30.87
CA MET A 564 -27.09 -4.77 32.27
C MET A 564 -28.31 -5.42 32.95
N LEU A 565 -28.23 -6.74 33.14
CA LEU A 565 -29.17 -7.51 33.95
C LEU A 565 -29.15 -7.02 35.40
N THR A 566 -30.08 -6.10 35.70
CA THR A 566 -30.66 -5.82 37.03
C THR A 566 -29.71 -5.99 38.23
N GLU A 567 -28.98 -4.93 38.58
CA GLU A 567 -28.54 -4.72 39.96
C GLU A 567 -29.49 -3.73 40.67
N GLU A 568 -29.56 -3.84 42.00
CA GLU A 568 -30.57 -3.15 42.83
C GLU A 568 -30.52 -1.61 42.75
N PRO A 569 -31.64 -0.92 43.04
CA PRO A 569 -31.68 0.54 43.06
C PRO A 569 -30.67 1.10 44.06
N LEU A 570 -29.68 1.84 43.54
CA LEU A 570 -28.78 2.65 44.34
C LEU A 570 -29.59 3.59 45.27
N PRO A 571 -29.18 3.76 46.54
CA PRO A 571 -29.91 4.60 47.48
C PRO A 571 -29.97 6.05 46.96
N ALA A 572 -31.11 6.71 47.19
CA ALA A 572 -31.51 7.98 46.59
C ALA A 572 -30.75 9.23 47.11
N SER A 573 -29.44 9.10 47.37
CA SER A 573 -28.54 10.19 47.81
C SER A 573 -27.39 10.44 46.82
N ALA A 574 -27.41 9.80 45.65
CA ALA A 574 -26.38 9.90 44.60
C ALA A 574 -26.90 10.47 43.26
N GLU A 575 -27.90 11.36 43.30
CA GLU A 575 -28.25 12.23 42.16
C GLU A 575 -27.07 13.17 41.85
N THR A 576 -26.08 12.63 41.14
CA THR A 576 -24.85 13.33 40.81
C THR A 576 -25.08 14.15 39.56
N THR A 577 -25.62 15.36 39.74
CA THR A 577 -25.63 16.41 38.72
C THR A 577 -24.24 16.53 38.10
N VAL A 578 -24.14 16.72 36.79
CA VAL A 578 -22.88 16.95 36.07
C VAL A 578 -22.22 18.23 36.58
N ARG A 579 -21.43 18.13 37.64
CA ARG A 579 -20.68 19.25 38.22
C ARG A 579 -19.39 19.45 37.45
N SER A 580 -19.48 20.25 36.39
CA SER A 580 -18.33 20.92 35.77
C SER A 580 -17.67 21.87 36.79
N THR A 581 -16.74 21.36 37.60
CA THR A 581 -16.00 22.18 38.57
C THR A 581 -14.81 22.87 37.90
N LYS A 582 -14.99 24.14 37.50
CA LYS A 582 -13.87 25.03 37.14
C LYS A 582 -12.89 25.12 38.32
N PHE A 583 -11.63 24.73 38.11
CA PHE A 583 -10.59 24.83 39.14
C PHE A 583 -10.06 26.26 39.24
N GLN A 584 -10.73 27.10 40.03
CA GLN A 584 -10.39 28.51 40.17
C GLN A 584 -9.12 28.69 41.02
N ARG A 585 -8.03 29.17 40.40
CA ARG A 585 -6.78 29.50 41.11
C ARG A 585 -7.02 30.69 42.03
N ARG A 586 -6.80 30.53 43.34
CA ARG A 586 -6.90 31.63 44.32
C ARG A 586 -5.72 32.60 44.13
N ASP A 587 -5.95 33.68 43.40
CA ASP A 587 -5.13 34.89 43.50
C ASP A 587 -5.91 35.99 44.23
N SER A 588 -5.25 36.59 45.23
CA SER A 588 -5.90 37.40 46.26
C SER A 588 -5.62 38.89 46.07
N ARG A 589 -6.52 39.61 45.40
CA ARG A 589 -6.85 41.04 45.63
C ARG A 589 -7.93 41.47 44.63
N GLY A 590 -9.00 42.08 45.14
CA GLY A 590 -10.16 42.41 44.32
C GLY A 590 -10.16 43.83 43.78
N SER A 591 -11.02 44.07 42.80
CA SER A 591 -11.90 45.24 42.76
C SER A 591 -13.14 44.87 41.94
N ALA A 592 -14.28 45.45 42.27
CA ALA A 592 -15.49 45.26 41.49
C ALA A 592 -15.43 46.07 40.19
N ASN A 593 -15.88 45.47 39.09
CA ASN A 593 -16.70 46.11 38.05
C ASN A 593 -17.29 45.01 37.15
N GLY A 594 -18.57 45.14 36.80
CA GLY A 594 -19.29 44.10 36.07
C GLY A 594 -19.04 44.14 34.56
N ALA A 595 -18.87 42.95 33.98
CA ALA A 595 -19.04 42.65 32.57
C ALA A 595 -19.55 41.22 32.46
N ASP A 596 -20.53 40.96 31.59
CA ASP A 596 -21.11 39.63 31.42
C ASP A 596 -20.06 38.65 30.85
N SER A 597 -19.53 37.77 31.70
CA SER A 597 -18.79 36.61 31.24
C SER A 597 -19.77 35.51 30.85
N LEU A 598 -19.93 35.23 29.56
CA LEU A 598 -20.59 33.99 29.13
C LEU A 598 -19.81 32.80 29.72
N ASP A 599 -20.46 32.06 30.62
CA ASP A 599 -19.92 30.80 31.12
C ASP A 599 -19.94 29.77 29.98
N VAL A 600 -18.77 29.57 29.35
CA VAL A 600 -18.56 28.44 28.42
C VAL A 600 -18.64 27.14 29.24
N VAL A 601 -19.79 26.48 29.15
CA VAL A 601 -20.01 25.13 29.69
C VAL A 601 -19.64 24.14 28.60
N ALA A 602 -18.52 23.43 28.77
CA ALA A 602 -18.15 22.33 27.88
C ALA A 602 -19.21 21.22 27.97
N SER A 603 -19.72 20.78 26.82
CA SER A 603 -20.77 19.75 26.73
C SER A 603 -20.16 18.34 26.75
N GLY A 604 -20.97 17.32 27.04
CA GLY A 604 -20.53 15.93 26.86
C GLY A 604 -20.30 15.55 25.39
N GLN A 605 -20.89 16.29 24.44
CA GLN A 605 -20.65 16.14 23.01
C GLN A 605 -19.22 16.53 22.63
N ASP A 606 -18.72 17.65 23.16
CA ASP A 606 -17.33 18.10 22.97
C ASP A 606 -16.33 17.04 23.47
N LEU A 607 -16.67 16.36 24.55
CA LEU A 607 -15.88 15.26 25.12
C LEU A 607 -15.81 14.05 24.18
N PHE A 608 -16.96 13.50 23.78
CA PHE A 608 -16.97 12.33 22.90
C PHE A 608 -16.38 12.63 21.51
N HIS A 609 -16.61 13.84 20.97
CA HIS A 609 -16.02 14.29 19.71
C HIS A 609 -14.48 14.36 19.82
N THR A 610 -13.94 14.95 20.89
CA THR A 610 -12.50 15.01 21.15
C THR A 610 -11.89 13.61 21.27
N LEU A 611 -12.55 12.70 22.00
CA LEU A 611 -12.11 11.31 22.16
C LEU A 611 -12.16 10.54 20.82
N PHE A 612 -13.21 10.70 20.02
CA PHE A 612 -13.40 9.96 18.78
C PHE A 612 -12.33 10.31 17.72
N TYR A 613 -11.95 11.58 17.62
CA TYR A 613 -10.91 12.02 16.68
C TYR A 613 -9.48 11.86 17.24
N ASN A 614 -9.29 11.84 18.57
CA ASN A 614 -7.99 11.62 19.20
C ASN A 614 -7.83 10.20 19.76
N LEU A 615 -7.67 9.24 18.84
CA LEU A 615 -7.56 7.81 19.14
C LEU A 615 -6.49 7.45 20.19
N SER A 616 -5.32 8.09 20.15
CA SER A 616 -4.24 7.82 21.11
C SER A 616 -4.55 8.34 22.52
N GLU A 617 -5.27 9.45 22.63
CA GLU A 617 -5.71 9.97 23.93
C GLU A 617 -6.84 9.11 24.51
N THR A 618 -7.76 8.62 23.68
CA THR A 618 -8.82 7.69 24.10
C THR A 618 -8.24 6.36 24.60
N GLU A 619 -7.28 5.77 23.89
CA GLU A 619 -6.52 4.62 24.38
C GLU A 619 -5.81 4.94 25.70
N ARG A 620 -5.19 6.13 25.84
CA ARG A 620 -4.49 6.54 27.07
C ARG A 620 -5.45 6.67 28.26
N VAL A 621 -6.56 7.37 28.11
CA VAL A 621 -7.59 7.57 29.14
C VAL A 621 -8.10 6.21 29.62
N LEU A 622 -8.50 5.34 28.67
CA LEU A 622 -9.08 4.02 28.96
C LEU A 622 -8.09 3.06 29.65
N LEU A 623 -6.78 3.22 29.43
CA LEU A 623 -5.73 2.37 30.01
C LEU A 623 -5.09 2.93 31.30
N SER A 624 -5.27 4.22 31.60
CA SER A 624 -4.55 4.92 32.67
C SER A 624 -5.07 4.68 34.10
N THR A 625 -6.27 4.10 34.26
CA THR A 625 -7.03 4.08 35.53
C THR A 625 -7.03 2.73 36.26
N VAL A 626 -6.23 1.76 35.84
CA VAL A 626 -6.22 0.42 36.45
C VAL A 626 -5.35 0.38 37.73
N GLN A 627 -5.95 0.71 38.88
CA GLN A 627 -5.48 0.12 40.14
C GLN A 627 -6.05 -1.32 40.27
N PRO A 628 -5.32 -2.28 40.89
CA PRO A 628 -5.69 -3.69 40.82
C PRO A 628 -7.00 -4.09 41.52
N ASN A 629 -7.52 -3.26 42.44
CA ASN A 629 -8.52 -3.69 43.42
C ASN A 629 -9.91 -3.02 43.28
N ASN A 630 -10.09 -1.99 42.46
CA ASN A 630 -11.38 -1.34 42.27
C ASN A 630 -11.74 -1.26 40.78
N ALA A 631 -12.71 -2.07 40.37
CA ALA A 631 -13.36 -1.95 39.07
C ALA A 631 -14.37 -0.79 39.09
N SER A 632 -13.87 0.44 39.20
CA SER A 632 -14.70 1.64 39.09
C SER A 632 -15.40 1.66 37.73
N GLN A 633 -16.72 1.46 37.71
CA GLN A 633 -17.53 1.57 36.48
C GLN A 633 -17.51 3.00 35.90
N LEU A 634 -17.13 3.99 36.71
CA LEU A 634 -17.02 5.41 36.36
C LEU A 634 -15.55 5.82 36.24
N LEU A 635 -15.22 6.55 35.18
CA LEU A 635 -13.89 7.09 34.87
C LEU A 635 -13.92 8.62 34.94
N THR A 636 -12.96 9.24 35.63
CA THR A 636 -12.81 10.70 35.66
C THR A 636 -11.82 11.15 34.58
N ILE A 637 -12.28 11.98 33.65
CA ILE A 637 -11.53 12.49 32.51
C ILE A 637 -11.27 13.99 32.71
N HIS A 638 -10.01 14.40 32.57
CA HIS A 638 -9.62 15.80 32.56
C HIS A 638 -9.37 16.21 31.10
N LEU A 639 -10.24 17.05 30.54
CA LEU A 639 -10.04 17.62 29.21
C LEU A 639 -9.43 19.02 29.28
N LEU A 640 -8.47 19.26 28.39
CA LEU A 640 -7.95 20.57 28.04
C LEU A 640 -8.61 20.96 26.70
N LEU A 641 -9.58 21.85 26.76
CA LEU A 641 -10.20 22.42 25.56
C LEU A 641 -9.53 23.76 25.26
N ASP A 642 -8.90 23.87 24.09
CA ASP A 642 -8.37 25.14 23.61
C ASP A 642 -9.53 26.07 23.24
N SER A 643 -9.66 27.16 23.98
CA SER A 643 -10.56 28.26 23.63
C SER A 643 -10.12 28.86 22.30
N THR A 644 -11.00 28.76 21.30
CA THR A 644 -10.89 29.21 19.89
C THR A 644 -9.72 30.12 19.53
N ALA A 645 -8.96 29.72 18.51
CA ALA A 645 -7.89 30.51 17.92
C ALA A 645 -8.38 31.91 17.47
N ASN A 646 -8.02 32.96 18.23
CA ASN A 646 -7.62 34.31 17.76
C ASN A 646 -7.40 35.32 18.91
N SER A 647 -6.52 35.02 19.85
CA SER A 647 -5.82 36.05 20.66
C SER A 647 -4.63 35.42 21.38
N ALA A 648 -3.46 36.06 21.33
CA ALA A 648 -2.38 35.74 22.27
C ALA A 648 -2.87 36.07 23.69
N GLU A 649 -2.52 35.21 24.66
CA GLU A 649 -3.01 35.22 26.06
C GLU A 649 -4.45 34.68 26.27
N SER A 650 -4.69 33.39 25.98
CA SER A 650 -5.87 32.66 26.46
C SER A 650 -5.54 31.81 27.70
N ALA A 651 -6.34 31.93 28.76
CA ALA A 651 -6.20 31.11 29.95
C ALA A 651 -6.74 29.69 29.71
N VAL A 652 -5.92 28.67 29.96
CA VAL A 652 -6.28 27.26 29.75
C VAL A 652 -7.29 26.80 30.80
N SER A 653 -8.51 26.48 30.37
CA SER A 653 -9.59 25.94 31.21
C SER A 653 -9.64 24.42 31.17
N THR A 654 -9.31 23.76 32.28
CA THR A 654 -9.43 22.31 32.43
C THR A 654 -10.83 21.92 32.91
N PHE A 655 -11.49 21.02 32.20
CA PHE A 655 -12.81 20.47 32.55
C PHE A 655 -12.71 19.03 33.07
N THR A 656 -13.54 18.69 34.05
CA THR A 656 -13.61 17.34 34.65
C THR A 656 -14.95 16.68 34.37
N PHE A 657 -14.93 15.53 33.72
CA PHE A 657 -16.11 14.70 33.44
C PHE A 657 -15.99 13.35 34.14
N THR A 658 -17.11 12.84 34.67
CA THR A 658 -17.20 11.47 35.22
C THR A 658 -18.08 10.65 34.29
N VAL A 659 -17.49 9.68 33.58
CA VAL A 659 -18.15 8.95 32.48
C VAL A 659 -18.14 7.45 32.74
N PRO A 660 -19.27 6.74 32.56
CA PRO A 660 -19.30 5.29 32.56
C PRO A 660 -18.33 4.67 31.54
N ARG A 661 -17.53 3.70 31.98
CA ARG A 661 -16.47 3.04 31.19
C ARG A 661 -16.98 2.50 29.86
N TYR A 662 -18.15 1.85 29.85
CA TYR A 662 -18.74 1.23 28.67
C TYR A 662 -19.02 2.23 27.52
N LEU A 663 -19.24 3.52 27.83
CA LEU A 663 -19.40 4.57 26.81
C LEU A 663 -18.08 4.89 26.11
N ILE A 664 -16.95 4.90 26.84
CA ILE A 664 -15.62 5.09 26.25
C ILE A 664 -15.20 3.85 25.45
N GLU A 665 -15.49 2.65 25.95
CA GLU A 665 -15.29 1.40 25.22
C GLU A 665 -16.07 1.39 23.89
N SER A 666 -17.34 1.78 23.94
CA SER A 666 -18.21 1.88 22.76
C SER A 666 -17.72 2.94 21.77
N CYS A 667 -17.29 4.11 22.25
CA CYS A 667 -16.65 5.16 21.44
C CYS A 667 -15.39 4.65 20.72
N LEU A 668 -14.54 3.89 21.42
CA LEU A 668 -13.30 3.34 20.85
C LEU A 668 -13.56 2.22 19.83
N LEU A 669 -14.51 1.33 20.08
CA LEU A 669 -14.93 0.28 19.13
C LEU A 669 -15.58 0.89 17.88
N ALA A 670 -16.42 1.91 18.06
CA ALA A 670 -16.97 2.72 16.98
C ALA A 670 -15.87 3.38 16.14
N ARG A 671 -14.83 3.91 16.79
CA ARG A 671 -13.68 4.50 16.09
C ARG A 671 -12.91 3.46 15.27
N TYR A 672 -12.68 2.26 15.79
CA TYR A 672 -12.04 1.19 15.03
C TYR A 672 -12.82 0.78 13.78
N LEU A 673 -14.15 0.79 13.85
CA LEU A 673 -15.02 0.51 12.73
C LEU A 673 -15.06 1.67 11.70
N TYR A 674 -15.00 2.92 12.17
CA TYR A 674 -14.82 4.09 11.30
C TYR A 674 -13.48 4.03 10.54
N ASP A 675 -12.38 3.71 11.22
CA ASP A 675 -11.06 3.58 10.59
C ASP A 675 -11.01 2.44 9.56
N LEU A 676 -11.90 1.44 9.68
CA LEU A 676 -12.10 0.41 8.66
C LEU A 676 -12.92 0.96 7.48
N ALA A 677 -13.99 1.71 7.76
CA ALA A 677 -14.87 2.30 6.75
C ALA A 677 -14.15 3.22 5.75
N VAL A 678 -13.16 3.97 6.23
CA VAL A 678 -12.36 4.94 5.43
C VAL A 678 -10.93 4.45 5.12
N ASP A 679 -10.62 3.17 5.39
CA ASP A 679 -9.31 2.54 5.11
C ASP A 679 -8.09 3.30 5.72
N ALA A 680 -8.23 3.74 6.97
CA ALA A 680 -7.24 4.53 7.70
C ALA A 680 -6.11 3.69 8.35
N TYR A 681 -6.28 2.36 8.48
CA TYR A 681 -5.35 1.47 9.21
C TYR A 681 -3.92 1.46 8.69
N ASP A 682 -3.71 1.90 7.46
CA ASP A 682 -2.41 1.91 6.79
C ASP A 682 -1.51 3.09 7.22
N ARG A 683 -2.07 4.22 7.69
CA ARG A 683 -1.35 5.50 7.73
C ARG A 683 -0.32 5.70 8.86
N ARG A 684 -0.31 4.89 9.94
CA ARG A 684 0.71 4.87 11.04
C ARG A 684 0.47 3.82 12.17
N SER A 685 -0.48 2.90 12.01
CA SER A 685 -1.27 2.35 13.14
C SER A 685 -0.61 1.32 14.10
N LEU A 686 0.53 0.70 13.75
CA LEU A 686 1.00 -0.53 14.43
C LEU A 686 2.20 -0.39 15.38
N HIS A 687 2.89 0.77 15.41
CA HIS A 687 4.16 0.94 16.16
C HIS A 687 4.06 1.69 17.50
N SER A 688 2.88 2.17 17.92
CA SER A 688 2.70 3.00 19.14
C SER A 688 2.86 2.27 20.49
N SER A 689 3.47 1.09 20.54
CA SER A 689 3.66 0.33 21.79
C SER A 689 5.11 -0.13 22.01
N GLY A 690 5.92 0.74 22.62
CA GLY A 690 7.12 0.33 23.37
C GLY A 690 8.50 0.69 22.80
N SER A 691 8.84 1.96 22.69
CA SER A 691 10.24 2.47 22.80
C SER A 691 10.25 4.00 22.94
N GLN A 692 10.61 4.51 24.12
CA GLN A 692 11.00 5.93 24.24
C GLN A 692 12.48 6.06 23.86
N GLU A 693 12.78 6.28 22.58
CA GLU A 693 14.03 6.95 22.23
C GLU A 693 13.84 8.45 22.38
N LYS A 694 14.42 9.02 23.44
CA LYS A 694 14.63 10.47 23.55
C LYS A 694 15.54 10.89 22.39
N ARG A 695 15.01 11.65 21.44
CA ARG A 695 15.82 12.57 20.63
C ARG A 695 15.66 13.97 21.19
N SER A 696 16.72 14.46 21.80
CA SER A 696 16.85 15.86 22.21
C SER A 696 16.80 16.77 20.99
N ILE A 697 16.23 17.96 21.19
CA ILE A 697 16.27 19.05 20.22
C ILE A 697 17.51 19.88 20.54
N ASP A 698 18.43 19.99 19.58
CA ASP A 698 19.45 21.05 19.53
C ASP A 698 19.32 21.76 18.15
N PRO A 699 19.30 23.10 18.09
CA PRO A 699 19.14 23.85 16.84
C PRO A 699 20.49 24.31 16.22
N ALA A 700 20.43 24.66 14.91
CA ALA A 700 21.52 25.17 14.05
C ALA A 700 22.63 24.14 13.71
N ASN A 701 23.05 23.98 12.45
CA ASN A 701 23.57 25.04 11.59
C ASN A 701 23.51 24.72 10.07
N ASP A 702 23.95 25.67 9.25
CA ASP A 702 23.80 25.78 7.79
C ASP A 702 24.51 24.75 6.85
N SER A 703 24.08 24.82 5.58
CA SER A 703 24.83 24.64 4.31
C SER A 703 24.67 23.36 3.45
N LEU A 704 24.20 23.60 2.21
CA LEU A 704 24.36 22.79 0.98
C LEU A 704 25.81 22.91 0.44
N PRO A 705 26.32 22.12 -0.58
CA PRO A 705 25.58 21.77 -1.81
C PRO A 705 25.93 20.44 -2.58
N THR A 706 25.11 20.15 -3.63
CA THR A 706 25.44 19.41 -4.89
C THR A 706 25.91 17.93 -4.83
N SER A 707 25.63 17.03 -5.80
CA SER A 707 24.83 17.06 -7.04
C SER A 707 24.71 15.63 -7.65
N THR A 708 23.64 15.35 -8.43
CA THR A 708 23.53 14.31 -9.51
C THR A 708 23.78 12.82 -9.11
N GLU A 709 23.09 11.79 -9.59
CA GLU A 709 22.37 11.58 -10.86
C GLU A 709 21.56 10.24 -10.80
N LYS A 710 20.32 10.17 -11.34
CA LYS A 710 19.82 9.14 -12.30
C LYS A 710 18.29 8.90 -12.33
N ARG A 711 17.77 9.02 -13.56
CA ARG A 711 16.72 8.22 -14.24
C ARG A 711 15.29 8.22 -13.66
N LEU A 712 14.41 8.87 -14.42
CA LEU A 712 12.97 8.68 -14.38
C LEU A 712 12.61 7.30 -14.96
N ASP A 713 11.60 6.67 -14.36
CA ASP A 713 10.67 5.77 -15.06
C ASP A 713 9.26 5.94 -14.46
N ASN A 714 8.25 5.50 -15.20
CA ASN A 714 6.92 6.13 -15.23
C ASN A 714 5.86 5.43 -14.36
N SER A 715 5.31 6.12 -13.35
CA SER A 715 3.94 5.88 -12.86
C SER A 715 3.40 7.10 -12.10
N GLY A 716 2.16 7.51 -12.39
CA GLY A 716 1.63 8.80 -11.95
C GLY A 716 0.89 8.76 -10.62
N CYS A 717 1.28 9.64 -9.68
CA CYS A 717 0.36 10.33 -8.75
C CYS A 717 1.10 11.48 -8.05
N SER A 718 0.68 12.73 -8.28
CA SER A 718 1.15 13.92 -7.56
C SER A 718 0.07 15.00 -7.69
N GLN A 719 -0.92 15.04 -6.80
CA GLN A 719 -0.87 15.76 -5.52
C GLN A 719 -0.55 17.26 -5.67
N LEU A 720 -1.60 18.06 -5.81
CA LEU A 720 -1.67 19.41 -5.26
C LEU A 720 -2.51 19.36 -3.97
N ALA A 721 -2.20 20.23 -3.01
CA ALA A 721 -2.70 20.11 -1.64
C ALA A 721 -4.23 20.24 -1.52
N GLN A 722 -4.92 19.13 -1.26
CA GLN A 722 -6.35 19.08 -0.98
C GLN A 722 -6.64 19.16 0.52
N THR A 723 -7.70 19.89 0.88
CA THR A 723 -8.40 19.73 2.16
C THR A 723 -9.09 18.36 2.17
N ASN A 724 -8.38 17.34 2.67
CA ASN A 724 -8.75 15.92 2.55
C ASN A 724 -9.96 15.53 3.43
N SER A 725 -11.18 15.76 2.94
CA SER A 725 -12.38 15.11 3.49
C SER A 725 -12.32 13.59 3.23
N PRO A 726 -12.61 12.74 4.23
CA PRO A 726 -12.47 11.29 4.11
C PRO A 726 -13.52 10.65 3.17
N ILE A 727 -13.06 9.71 2.34
CA ILE A 727 -13.89 8.98 1.37
C ILE A 727 -14.28 7.61 1.97
N ILE A 728 -15.54 7.20 1.81
CA ILE A 728 -16.00 5.87 2.22
C ILE A 728 -15.46 4.82 1.24
N VAL A 729 -14.76 3.82 1.76
CA VAL A 729 -14.25 2.66 1.01
C VAL A 729 -15.09 1.41 1.31
N HIS A 730 -15.47 1.22 2.58
CA HIS A 730 -16.24 0.07 3.05
C HIS A 730 -17.61 0.52 3.59
N PRO A 731 -18.64 0.72 2.74
CA PRO A 731 -19.93 1.26 3.15
C PRO A 731 -20.66 0.38 4.18
N GLY A 732 -20.50 -0.94 4.10
CA GLY A 732 -21.03 -1.87 5.09
C GLY A 732 -20.55 -1.59 6.52
N ALA A 733 -19.34 -1.05 6.70
CA ALA A 733 -18.85 -0.65 8.02
C ALA A 733 -19.55 0.61 8.57
N ILE A 734 -20.02 1.52 7.70
CA ILE A 734 -20.87 2.66 8.11
C ILE A 734 -22.28 2.18 8.49
N ILE A 735 -22.84 1.21 7.77
CA ILE A 735 -24.11 0.57 8.17
C ILE A 735 -23.95 -0.15 9.52
N SER A 736 -22.84 -0.87 9.72
CA SER A 736 -22.51 -1.46 11.03
C SER A 736 -22.40 -0.40 12.14
N LEU A 737 -21.77 0.76 11.87
CA LEU A 737 -21.66 1.87 12.81
C LEU A 737 -23.04 2.43 13.17
N LEU A 738 -23.90 2.64 12.17
CA LEU A 738 -25.28 3.11 12.35
C LEU A 738 -26.12 2.14 13.21
N ARG A 739 -25.94 0.82 13.03
CA ARG A 739 -26.58 -0.22 13.86
C ARG A 739 -26.10 -0.20 15.32
N LEU A 740 -24.81 0.06 15.56
CA LEU A 740 -24.27 0.24 16.92
C LEU A 740 -24.87 1.49 17.60
N VAL A 741 -25.04 2.62 16.88
CA VAL A 741 -25.74 3.80 17.42
C VAL A 741 -27.17 3.45 17.83
N ALA A 742 -27.90 2.72 16.98
CA ALA A 742 -29.28 2.35 17.25
C ALA A 742 -29.40 1.49 18.52
N GLN A 743 -28.52 0.50 18.69
CA GLN A 743 -28.51 -0.40 19.85
C GLN A 743 -28.29 0.31 21.19
N LEU A 744 -27.48 1.39 21.22
CA LEU A 744 -27.32 2.21 22.42
C LEU A 744 -28.66 2.80 22.93
N SER A 745 -29.66 2.98 22.06
CA SER A 745 -30.96 3.61 22.40
C SER A 745 -31.84 2.77 23.33
N HIS A 746 -31.58 1.47 23.48
CA HIS A 746 -32.41 0.58 24.31
C HIS A 746 -32.00 0.60 25.80
N HIS A 747 -30.85 1.20 26.14
CA HIS A 747 -30.26 1.15 27.49
C HIS A 747 -30.55 2.40 28.34
N SER A 748 -31.72 2.51 29.00
CA SER A 748 -31.88 3.58 30.00
C SER A 748 -32.81 3.29 31.18
N LYS A 749 -32.21 3.17 32.37
CA LYS A 749 -32.78 3.63 33.65
C LYS A 749 -31.80 4.46 34.51
N GLY A 750 -30.53 4.63 34.09
CA GLY A 750 -29.46 5.17 34.94
C GLY A 750 -28.81 6.50 34.52
N THR A 751 -28.45 6.69 33.25
CA THR A 751 -27.66 7.86 32.78
C THR A 751 -28.04 8.31 31.36
N PRO A 752 -29.15 9.04 31.15
CA PRO A 752 -29.63 9.36 29.81
C PRO A 752 -28.77 10.38 29.03
N GLU A 753 -28.20 11.39 29.70
CA GLU A 753 -27.55 12.53 29.01
C GLU A 753 -26.25 12.13 28.29
N LEU A 754 -25.28 11.52 28.99
CA LEU A 754 -24.00 11.11 28.39
C LEU A 754 -24.15 10.02 27.30
N LEU A 755 -25.21 9.22 27.37
CA LEU A 755 -25.55 8.24 26.34
C LEU A 755 -26.02 8.94 25.05
N LEU A 756 -26.92 9.93 25.18
CA LEU A 756 -27.38 10.76 24.08
C LEU A 756 -26.24 11.59 23.47
N ASP A 757 -25.30 12.07 24.28
CA ASP A 757 -24.12 12.80 23.79
C ASP A 757 -23.19 11.91 22.94
N LEU A 758 -22.97 10.65 23.35
CA LEU A 758 -22.22 9.68 22.53
C LEU A 758 -22.96 9.34 21.23
N GLN A 759 -24.29 9.10 21.28
CA GLN A 759 -25.08 8.84 20.09
C GLN A 759 -25.07 10.04 19.12
N THR A 760 -25.18 11.25 19.64
CA THR A 760 -25.10 12.50 18.86
C THR A 760 -23.73 12.62 18.19
N CYS A 761 -22.64 12.43 18.94
CA CYS A 761 -21.29 12.41 18.39
C CYS A 761 -21.13 11.38 17.25
N MET A 762 -21.63 10.16 17.42
CA MET A 762 -21.53 9.12 16.39
C MET A 762 -22.37 9.44 15.13
N LEU A 763 -23.53 10.07 15.28
CA LEU A 763 -24.35 10.54 14.15
C LEU A 763 -23.69 11.74 13.43
N ASP A 764 -23.08 12.66 14.18
CA ASP A 764 -22.38 13.82 13.62
C ASP A 764 -21.14 13.39 12.83
N VAL A 765 -20.38 12.39 13.31
CA VAL A 765 -19.29 11.74 12.55
C VAL A 765 -19.76 11.14 11.22
N ILE A 766 -20.95 10.52 11.21
CA ILE A 766 -21.56 9.98 9.98
C ILE A 766 -22.02 11.12 9.06
N GLY A 767 -22.59 12.20 9.61
CA GLY A 767 -22.99 13.40 8.86
C GLY A 767 -21.81 14.11 8.20
N ASP A 768 -20.68 14.19 8.90
CA ASP A 768 -19.43 14.75 8.39
C ASP A 768 -18.90 13.97 7.17
N LEU A 769 -19.01 12.64 7.16
CA LEU A 769 -18.72 11.82 5.98
C LEU A 769 -19.70 12.11 4.82
N LEU A 770 -20.99 12.30 5.12
CA LEU A 770 -22.03 12.57 4.14
C LEU A 770 -22.02 14.01 3.59
N ARG A 771 -21.11 14.89 4.02
CA ARG A 771 -20.89 16.19 3.34
C ARG A 771 -20.38 16.04 1.90
N LEU A 772 -19.74 14.92 1.56
CA LEU A 772 -19.30 14.63 0.20
C LEU A 772 -20.41 13.95 -0.60
N GLU A 773 -20.82 14.52 -1.73
CA GLU A 773 -21.82 13.94 -2.64
C GLU A 773 -21.48 12.49 -3.03
N ARG A 774 -20.20 12.21 -3.33
CA ARG A 774 -19.70 10.85 -3.59
C ARG A 774 -20.03 9.87 -2.47
N ASN A 775 -19.90 10.27 -1.21
CA ASN A 775 -20.22 9.42 -0.07
C ASN A 775 -21.74 9.21 0.05
N GLN A 776 -22.55 10.24 -0.22
CA GLN A 776 -24.02 10.11 -0.29
C GLN A 776 -24.43 9.09 -1.36
N GLN A 777 -23.90 9.21 -2.59
CA GLN A 777 -24.16 8.26 -3.69
C GLN A 777 -23.83 6.81 -3.30
N ILE A 778 -22.65 6.59 -2.70
CA ILE A 778 -22.21 5.27 -2.22
C ILE A 778 -23.19 4.71 -1.18
N MET A 779 -23.61 5.52 -0.20
CA MET A 779 -24.50 5.06 0.87
C MET A 779 -25.94 4.84 0.41
N CYS A 780 -26.44 5.61 -0.56
CA CYS A 780 -27.73 5.36 -1.20
C CYS A 780 -27.75 4.02 -1.96
N VAL A 781 -26.69 3.70 -2.72
CA VAL A 781 -26.54 2.40 -3.40
C VAL A 781 -26.50 1.24 -2.40
N ASN A 782 -25.95 1.46 -1.19
CA ASN A 782 -25.90 0.49 -0.10
C ASN A 782 -27.13 0.54 0.85
N ALA A 783 -28.25 1.09 0.38
CA ALA A 783 -29.54 1.13 1.07
C ALA A 783 -29.56 1.80 2.46
N MET A 784 -28.64 2.74 2.74
CA MET A 784 -28.62 3.50 3.99
C MET A 784 -29.94 4.25 4.30
N PRO A 785 -30.67 4.83 3.32
CA PRO A 785 -32.00 5.41 3.59
C PRO A 785 -32.95 4.42 4.25
N LYS A 786 -32.98 3.18 3.75
CA LYS A 786 -33.85 2.11 4.29
C LYS A 786 -33.42 1.68 5.70
N GLU A 787 -32.11 1.60 5.96
CA GLU A 787 -31.58 1.30 7.30
C GLU A 787 -31.94 2.41 8.31
N LEU A 788 -31.84 3.69 7.94
CA LEU A 788 -32.28 4.81 8.80
C LEU A 788 -33.76 4.71 9.15
N LEU A 789 -34.63 4.46 8.16
CA LEU A 789 -36.08 4.28 8.37
C LEU A 789 -36.43 3.07 9.26
N THR A 790 -35.56 2.04 9.26
CA THR A 790 -35.76 0.81 10.04
C THR A 790 -35.25 0.96 11.47
N LEU A 791 -34.07 1.56 11.65
CA LEU A 791 -33.36 1.65 12.93
C LEU A 791 -33.81 2.83 13.79
N PHE A 792 -34.18 3.96 13.17
CA PHE A 792 -34.54 5.21 13.85
C PHE A 792 -35.97 5.65 13.56
N ARG A 793 -36.88 4.68 13.41
CA ARG A 793 -38.29 4.90 13.08
C ARG A 793 -38.96 5.90 14.03
N ASP A 794 -38.80 5.70 15.33
CA ASP A 794 -39.49 6.50 16.35
C ASP A 794 -38.87 7.91 16.48
N GLN A 795 -37.55 8.01 16.33
CA GLN A 795 -36.81 9.28 16.31
C GLN A 795 -37.17 10.11 15.08
N LEU A 796 -37.42 9.49 13.91
CA LEU A 796 -37.96 10.17 12.73
C LEU A 796 -39.46 10.50 12.86
N ALA A 797 -40.23 9.71 13.62
CA ALA A 797 -41.66 9.92 13.81
C ALA A 797 -42.00 11.16 14.63
N VAL A 798 -41.17 11.49 15.65
CA VAL A 798 -41.51 12.44 16.72
C VAL A 798 -40.48 13.58 16.81
N GLU A 799 -40.94 14.81 16.52
CA GLU A 799 -40.12 16.05 16.56
C GLU A 799 -39.49 16.34 17.93
N SER A 800 -40.08 15.85 19.03
CA SER A 800 -39.60 16.10 20.40
C SER A 800 -38.52 15.12 20.87
N THR A 801 -37.91 14.32 19.99
CA THR A 801 -36.83 13.38 20.36
C THR A 801 -35.45 14.04 20.18
N HIS A 802 -34.54 13.85 21.13
CA HIS A 802 -33.22 14.51 21.12
C HIS A 802 -32.36 14.22 19.88
N LEU A 803 -32.58 13.08 19.22
CA LEU A 803 -31.86 12.69 18.01
C LEU A 803 -32.58 13.08 16.70
N HIS A 804 -33.77 13.69 16.76
CA HIS A 804 -34.63 13.96 15.60
C HIS A 804 -33.89 14.71 14.50
N ASP A 805 -33.38 15.90 14.82
CA ASP A 805 -32.73 16.80 13.85
C ASP A 805 -31.53 16.14 13.16
N ARG A 806 -30.76 15.31 13.89
CA ARG A 806 -29.59 14.62 13.35
C ARG A 806 -29.99 13.50 12.40
N VAL A 807 -30.89 12.61 12.82
CA VAL A 807 -31.36 11.50 11.98
C VAL A 807 -32.12 12.02 10.76
N GLN A 808 -32.93 13.07 10.92
CA GLN A 808 -33.61 13.76 9.83
C GLN A 808 -32.59 14.35 8.84
N ALA A 809 -31.57 15.08 9.31
CA ALA A 809 -30.54 15.65 8.42
C ALA A 809 -29.77 14.57 7.63
N LEU A 810 -29.43 13.43 8.25
CA LEU A 810 -28.82 12.30 7.53
C LEU A 810 -29.77 11.73 6.46
N PHE A 811 -31.05 11.57 6.79
CA PHE A 811 -32.05 11.07 5.84
C PHE A 811 -32.29 12.06 4.69
N GLU A 812 -32.40 13.36 4.96
CA GLU A 812 -32.53 14.41 3.94
C GLU A 812 -31.34 14.43 2.99
N CYS A 813 -30.10 14.44 3.49
CA CYS A 813 -28.89 14.39 2.67
C CYS A 813 -28.88 13.22 1.69
N LEU A 814 -29.27 12.02 2.13
CA LEU A 814 -29.33 10.84 1.27
C LEU A 814 -30.54 10.85 0.33
N ALA A 815 -31.68 11.35 0.79
CA ALA A 815 -32.91 11.39 0.02
C ALA A 815 -32.88 12.44 -1.11
N ILE A 816 -32.15 13.55 -0.92
CA ILE A 816 -31.84 14.52 -1.99
C ILE A 816 -31.01 13.84 -3.09
N GLN A 817 -30.04 12.98 -2.73
CA GLN A 817 -29.20 12.30 -3.70
C GLN A 817 -29.95 11.19 -4.47
N SER A 818 -30.66 10.32 -3.74
CA SER A 818 -31.44 9.22 -4.32
C SER A 818 -32.32 8.55 -3.27
N LEU A 819 -33.64 8.70 -3.39
CA LEU A 819 -34.64 8.01 -2.58
C LEU A 819 -35.47 7.03 -3.43
N SER A 820 -35.60 5.76 -3.01
CA SER A 820 -36.42 4.80 -3.76
C SER A 820 -37.93 5.02 -3.50
N PRO A 821 -38.82 4.64 -4.45
CA PRO A 821 -40.27 4.69 -4.22
C PRO A 821 -40.76 3.81 -3.06
N SER A 822 -39.99 2.79 -2.66
CA SER A 822 -40.22 1.99 -1.45
C SER A 822 -39.88 2.77 -0.19
N ASP A 823 -38.72 3.42 -0.14
CA ASP A 823 -38.23 4.13 1.04
C ASP A 823 -39.07 5.39 1.31
N LEU A 824 -39.44 6.14 0.26
CA LEU A 824 -40.39 7.24 0.37
C LEU A 824 -41.74 6.77 0.93
N ARG A 825 -42.23 5.62 0.48
CA ARG A 825 -43.50 5.06 0.96
C ARG A 825 -43.41 4.64 2.43
N GLU A 826 -42.28 4.10 2.88
CA GLU A 826 -42.08 3.74 4.28
C GLU A 826 -41.88 4.97 5.17
N PHE A 827 -41.14 5.98 4.72
CA PHE A 827 -41.03 7.29 5.40
C PHE A 827 -42.42 7.92 5.64
N LEU A 828 -43.24 8.00 4.60
CA LEU A 828 -44.64 8.46 4.69
C LEU A 828 -45.55 7.54 5.54
N ARG A 829 -45.07 6.38 6.00
CA ARG A 829 -45.78 5.45 6.89
C ARG A 829 -45.21 5.38 8.31
N ILE A 830 -44.08 6.03 8.59
CA ILE A 830 -43.41 5.98 9.89
C ILE A 830 -44.39 6.27 11.04
N SER A 831 -45.11 7.39 10.99
CA SER A 831 -46.10 7.81 11.99
C SER A 831 -47.52 7.27 11.75
N GLY A 832 -47.68 6.26 10.88
CA GLY A 832 -48.97 5.67 10.51
C GLY A 832 -49.97 6.47 9.66
N PRO A 833 -49.64 7.54 8.89
CA PRO A 833 -50.65 8.33 8.20
C PRO A 833 -51.13 7.74 6.85
N LEU A 834 -50.57 6.61 6.36
CA LEU A 834 -50.96 5.98 5.09
C LEU A 834 -51.18 4.45 5.22
N SER A 835 -52.18 4.06 6.02
CA SER A 835 -52.63 2.68 6.17
C SER A 835 -53.39 2.17 4.94
N CYS A 836 -52.67 1.58 3.99
CA CYS A 836 -53.26 0.74 2.95
C CYS A 836 -53.41 -0.70 3.50
N CYS A 837 -54.55 -1.05 4.09
CA CYS A 837 -54.86 -2.46 4.38
C CYS A 837 -54.97 -3.27 3.07
N SER A 838 -54.76 -4.59 3.16
CA SER A 838 -54.99 -5.49 2.03
C SER A 838 -56.42 -5.38 1.50
N THR A 839 -56.60 -5.60 0.20
CA THR A 839 -57.91 -5.56 -0.49
C THR A 839 -58.92 -6.60 0.01
N ASP A 840 -58.46 -7.62 0.73
CA ASP A 840 -59.30 -8.67 1.29
C ASP A 840 -59.79 -8.29 2.70
N LEU A 841 -61.02 -7.73 2.76
CA LEU A 841 -62.02 -7.83 3.86
C LEU A 841 -62.91 -6.57 3.94
N VAL A 842 -63.90 -6.46 3.03
CA VAL A 842 -65.16 -5.74 3.33
C VAL A 842 -66.34 -6.45 2.67
N GLN A 843 -67.07 -7.26 3.44
CA GLN A 843 -68.50 -7.45 3.19
C GLN A 843 -69.26 -6.34 3.93
N PRO A 844 -70.20 -5.62 3.30
CA PRO A 844 -71.03 -4.64 3.99
C PRO A 844 -72.01 -5.37 4.92
N THR A 845 -72.08 -4.96 6.18
CA THR A 845 -73.06 -5.48 7.13
C THR A 845 -74.37 -4.69 7.02
N ASP A 846 -75.45 -5.34 6.62
CA ASP A 846 -76.79 -4.75 6.59
C ASP A 846 -77.34 -4.56 8.01
N GLN A 847 -77.23 -3.35 8.56
CA GLN A 847 -77.99 -2.95 9.75
C GLN A 847 -78.31 -1.44 9.75
N ARG A 848 -79.58 -1.11 9.55
CA ARG A 848 -80.12 0.25 9.74
C ARG A 848 -80.53 0.45 11.20
N CYS A 849 -79.90 1.39 11.92
CA CYS A 849 -80.66 2.25 12.85
C CYS A 849 -79.87 3.49 13.35
N ALA A 850 -80.63 4.58 13.47
CA ALA A 850 -80.48 5.74 14.37
C ALA A 850 -79.22 6.63 14.32
N ASP A 851 -79.53 7.93 14.11
CA ASP A 851 -78.71 9.14 14.29
C ASP A 851 -77.64 9.45 13.22
N PRO A 852 -77.93 10.36 12.26
CA PRO A 852 -77.00 10.73 11.19
C PRO A 852 -75.73 11.43 11.70
N LEU A 853 -75.75 12.06 12.88
CA LEU A 853 -74.53 12.64 13.46
C LEU A 853 -73.57 11.55 13.94
N VAL A 854 -74.08 10.48 14.54
CA VAL A 854 -73.29 9.32 14.94
C VAL A 854 -72.81 8.55 13.72
N GLU A 855 -73.63 8.46 12.67
CA GLU A 855 -73.22 7.88 11.39
C GLU A 855 -72.13 8.70 10.69
N VAL A 856 -72.22 10.04 10.68
CA VAL A 856 -71.15 10.92 10.16
C VAL A 856 -69.88 10.83 11.02
N ILE A 857 -69.97 10.83 12.35
CA ILE A 857 -68.80 10.68 13.23
C ILE A 857 -68.15 9.30 13.04
N ARG A 858 -68.95 8.24 12.91
CA ARG A 858 -68.47 6.88 12.61
C ARG A 858 -67.89 6.80 11.20
N ALA A 859 -68.49 7.47 10.21
CA ALA A 859 -67.96 7.56 8.85
C ALA A 859 -66.66 8.38 8.79
N VAL A 860 -66.51 9.45 9.59
CA VAL A 860 -65.28 10.25 9.70
C VAL A 860 -64.18 9.51 10.46
N LYS A 861 -64.50 8.77 11.53
CA LYS A 861 -63.55 7.82 12.16
C LYS A 861 -63.14 6.71 11.18
N ASN A 862 -64.10 6.13 10.46
CA ASN A 862 -63.85 5.10 9.45
C ASN A 862 -63.25 5.65 8.14
N ALA A 863 -63.25 6.97 7.92
CA ALA A 863 -62.54 7.63 6.84
C ALA A 863 -61.11 7.94 7.27
N ARG A 864 -60.89 8.38 8.51
CA ARG A 864 -59.54 8.47 9.11
C ARG A 864 -58.83 7.12 9.19
N SER A 865 -59.56 6.00 9.34
CA SER A 865 -58.96 4.66 9.25
C SER A 865 -58.82 4.13 7.81
N ARG A 866 -59.64 4.58 6.84
CA ARG A 866 -59.57 4.14 5.42
C ARG A 866 -58.71 5.00 4.50
N TYR A 867 -58.48 6.26 4.84
CA TYR A 867 -57.73 7.23 4.04
C TYR A 867 -56.51 7.81 4.78
N GLY A 868 -56.25 7.35 6.00
CA GLY A 868 -55.11 7.77 6.80
C GLY A 868 -55.32 9.06 7.60
N GLY A 869 -54.31 9.38 8.41
CA GLY A 869 -54.22 10.63 9.17
C GLY A 869 -53.56 11.75 8.36
N PRO A 870 -53.60 13.01 8.82
CA PRO A 870 -52.78 14.06 8.24
C PRO A 870 -51.29 13.71 8.38
N LEU A 871 -50.50 13.95 7.34
CA LEU A 871 -49.04 13.84 7.40
C LEU A 871 -48.50 14.80 8.47
N PRO A 872 -47.66 14.34 9.42
CA PRO A 872 -47.09 15.20 10.44
C PRO A 872 -46.10 16.21 9.85
N LEU A 873 -45.91 17.34 10.55
CA LEU A 873 -45.17 18.49 10.03
C LEU A 873 -43.69 18.19 9.75
N ASN A 874 -43.05 17.28 10.49
CA ASN A 874 -41.69 16.79 10.21
C ASN A 874 -41.57 16.13 8.84
N GLN A 875 -42.49 15.23 8.50
CA GLN A 875 -42.52 14.60 7.18
C GLN A 875 -42.73 15.65 6.08
N ILE A 876 -43.60 16.65 6.32
CA ILE A 876 -43.81 17.75 5.37
C ILE A 876 -42.56 18.64 5.23
N LYS A 877 -41.91 19.03 6.33
CA LYS A 877 -40.64 19.79 6.33
C LYS A 877 -39.54 19.04 5.58
N CYS A 878 -39.39 17.74 5.85
CA CYS A 878 -38.42 16.86 5.20
C CYS A 878 -38.71 16.69 3.70
N ILE A 879 -39.97 16.48 3.30
CA ILE A 879 -40.36 16.47 1.87
C ILE A 879 -40.05 17.81 1.21
N ILE A 880 -40.31 18.95 1.88
CA ILE A 880 -39.98 20.28 1.37
C ILE A 880 -38.47 20.46 1.24
N ALA A 881 -37.67 19.98 2.21
CA ALA A 881 -36.22 20.03 2.17
C ALA A 881 -35.65 19.17 1.01
N ILE A 882 -36.14 17.94 0.86
CA ILE A 882 -35.75 17.01 -0.23
C ILE A 882 -36.17 17.55 -1.61
N ALA A 883 -37.33 18.21 -1.70
CA ALA A 883 -37.82 18.83 -2.93
C ALA A 883 -37.22 20.23 -3.22
N SER A 884 -36.48 20.81 -2.27
CA SER A 884 -35.83 22.12 -2.44
C SER A 884 -34.38 21.92 -2.88
N PRO A 885 -33.98 22.37 -4.09
CA PRO A 885 -32.62 22.15 -4.55
C PRO A 885 -31.58 22.86 -3.65
N ILE A 886 -30.52 22.12 -3.32
CA ILE A 886 -29.39 22.50 -2.43
C ILE A 886 -28.78 23.87 -2.77
N SER A 887 -28.84 24.28 -4.05
CA SER A 887 -28.31 25.55 -4.55
C SER A 887 -28.97 26.81 -3.96
N THR A 888 -30.03 26.68 -3.16
CA THR A 888 -30.62 27.80 -2.39
C THR A 888 -29.98 28.08 -1.03
N GLN A 889 -29.14 27.18 -0.49
CA GLN A 889 -28.58 27.33 0.88
C GLN A 889 -27.14 27.88 0.95
N MET A 890 -26.38 27.93 -0.14
CA MET A 890 -25.02 28.54 -0.15
C MET A 890 -25.02 30.08 -0.10
N ALA A 891 -26.17 30.72 0.18
CA ALA A 891 -26.32 32.17 0.29
C ALA A 891 -26.88 32.62 1.66
N ARG A 892 -26.41 32.01 2.75
CA ARG A 892 -26.49 32.60 4.10
C ARG A 892 -25.09 33.05 4.56
N PRO A 893 -24.77 34.36 4.51
CA PRO A 893 -23.65 34.88 5.28
C PRO A 893 -24.03 34.85 6.77
N ASN A 894 -23.16 34.29 7.61
CA ASN A 894 -23.31 34.36 9.06
C ASN A 894 -23.07 35.80 9.53
N LEU A 895 -24.13 36.50 9.93
CA LEU A 895 -24.04 37.72 10.75
C LEU A 895 -25.22 37.78 11.74
N PRO A 896 -25.01 38.28 12.97
CA PRO A 896 -26.03 38.30 14.02
C PRO A 896 -27.08 39.40 13.83
N ASP A 897 -28.22 39.23 14.50
CA ASP A 897 -29.38 40.13 14.44
C ASP A 897 -29.04 41.61 14.73
N SER A 898 -29.25 42.47 13.75
CA SER A 898 -29.79 43.82 13.96
C SER A 898 -30.21 44.54 12.68
N GLN A 899 -31.44 45.05 12.72
CA GLN A 899 -32.05 46.06 11.85
C GLN A 899 -32.43 45.68 10.40
N MET A 900 -33.73 45.86 10.17
CA MET A 900 -34.48 45.62 8.94
C MET A 900 -34.12 46.61 7.83
N THR A 901 -33.70 46.13 6.65
CA THR A 901 -33.71 46.89 5.39
C THR A 901 -33.97 45.96 4.21
N VAL A 902 -35.00 46.28 3.41
CA VAL A 902 -35.42 45.48 2.26
C VAL A 902 -34.64 45.91 1.01
N CYS A 903 -33.76 45.05 0.50
CA CYS A 903 -33.05 45.28 -0.76
C CYS A 903 -33.79 44.64 -1.94
N ARG A 904 -34.26 45.47 -2.88
CA ARG A 904 -34.79 45.03 -4.18
C ARG A 904 -33.64 44.67 -5.14
N PRO A 905 -33.80 43.70 -6.06
CA PRO A 905 -32.87 43.49 -7.15
C PRO A 905 -32.90 44.66 -8.14
N LEU A 906 -31.72 45.04 -8.65
CA LEU A 906 -31.56 46.10 -9.65
C LEU A 906 -32.00 45.62 -11.03
N VAL A 907 -32.95 46.32 -11.64
CA VAL A 907 -33.24 46.27 -13.08
C VAL A 907 -32.66 47.54 -13.70
N LEU A 908 -31.67 47.41 -14.59
CA LEU A 908 -31.31 48.50 -15.50
C LEU A 908 -32.29 48.49 -16.67
N GLY A 909 -32.84 49.65 -17.00
CA GLY A 909 -33.97 49.78 -17.94
C GLY A 909 -33.59 49.76 -19.42
N GLY A 910 -34.52 49.23 -20.21
CA GLY A 910 -34.60 49.28 -21.67
C GLY A 910 -35.98 48.78 -22.07
N GLU A 911 -36.69 49.48 -22.95
CA GLU A 911 -38.15 49.36 -23.06
C GLU A 911 -38.67 48.19 -23.92
N GLN A 912 -39.79 47.61 -23.48
CA GLN A 912 -40.83 46.92 -24.25
C GLN A 912 -40.44 45.86 -25.33
N THR A 913 -40.33 44.58 -24.94
CA THR A 913 -40.91 43.41 -25.67
C THR A 913 -40.90 42.11 -24.84
N ASN A 914 -41.31 42.13 -23.57
CA ASN A 914 -41.42 40.90 -22.76
C ASN A 914 -42.65 40.04 -23.13
N ALA A 915 -42.54 39.32 -24.25
CA ALA A 915 -43.53 38.34 -24.72
C ALA A 915 -42.89 37.01 -25.21
N ILE A 916 -41.76 36.59 -24.61
CA ILE A 916 -41.13 35.29 -24.87
C ILE A 916 -41.20 34.43 -23.60
N MET A 917 -42.31 33.70 -23.47
CA MET A 917 -42.58 32.55 -22.59
C MET A 917 -41.99 32.60 -21.16
N GLY A 918 -42.74 33.21 -20.24
CA GLY A 918 -42.43 33.12 -18.81
C GLY A 918 -42.61 31.71 -18.25
N CYS A 919 -41.51 31.01 -18.01
CA CYS A 919 -41.44 29.94 -17.01
C CYS A 919 -41.00 30.56 -15.67
N THR A 920 -41.90 30.59 -14.69
CA THR A 920 -41.57 30.97 -13.30
C THR A 920 -40.83 29.86 -12.54
N VAL A 921 -40.52 28.74 -13.19
CA VAL A 921 -39.91 27.54 -12.59
C VAL A 921 -38.85 26.98 -13.54
N VAL A 922 -37.68 26.65 -12.98
CA VAL A 922 -36.55 26.04 -13.69
C VAL A 922 -36.78 24.53 -13.86
N PRO A 923 -36.40 23.89 -14.98
CA PRO A 923 -36.44 22.43 -15.13
C PRO A 923 -35.60 21.72 -14.06
N PRO A 924 -35.88 20.47 -13.69
CA PRO A 924 -34.85 19.58 -13.14
C PRO A 924 -33.80 19.34 -14.24
N PHE A 925 -32.50 19.49 -13.93
CA PHE A 925 -31.45 19.41 -14.95
C PHE A 925 -30.18 18.70 -14.47
N VAL A 926 -29.44 18.15 -15.43
CA VAL A 926 -28.03 17.76 -15.29
C VAL A 926 -27.17 18.89 -15.86
N GLU A 927 -26.19 19.35 -15.09
CA GLU A 927 -25.18 20.29 -15.57
C GLU A 927 -24.02 19.54 -16.21
N PHE A 928 -23.64 19.98 -17.40
CA PHE A 928 -22.48 19.52 -18.14
C PHE A 928 -21.43 20.61 -18.09
N ASP A 929 -20.44 20.42 -17.23
CA ASP A 929 -19.27 21.28 -17.07
C ASP A 929 -18.03 20.55 -17.60
N MET A 930 -17.41 21.13 -18.63
CA MET A 930 -16.19 20.61 -19.22
C MET A 930 -14.91 21.11 -18.53
N GLY A 931 -15.03 21.79 -17.39
CA GLY A 931 -13.92 22.08 -16.48
C GLY A 931 -13.19 20.82 -15.98
N PRO A 932 -12.08 20.98 -15.23
CA PRO A 932 -11.23 19.85 -14.81
C PRO A 932 -11.93 18.86 -13.87
N GLU A 933 -12.88 19.32 -13.05
CA GLU A 933 -13.62 18.49 -12.09
C GLU A 933 -15.12 18.30 -12.48
N GLY A 934 -15.57 18.96 -13.55
CA GLY A 934 -16.98 18.98 -13.94
C GLY A 934 -17.53 17.65 -14.49
N PHE A 935 -18.84 17.57 -14.66
CA PHE A 935 -19.51 16.41 -15.25
C PHE A 935 -19.59 16.53 -16.78
N GLY A 936 -19.00 15.59 -17.52
CA GLY A 936 -18.82 15.73 -18.99
C GLY A 936 -19.78 14.94 -19.88
N CYS A 937 -20.32 13.81 -19.43
CA CYS A 937 -21.10 12.89 -20.27
C CYS A 937 -22.01 11.94 -19.47
N LEU A 938 -23.24 11.73 -19.95
CA LEU A 938 -24.07 10.57 -19.64
C LEU A 938 -23.86 9.50 -20.71
N PHE A 939 -23.79 8.22 -20.29
CA PHE A 939 -23.76 7.07 -21.18
C PHE A 939 -25.03 6.22 -21.01
N LEU A 940 -25.71 5.94 -22.11
CA LEU A 940 -26.92 5.13 -22.19
C LEU A 940 -26.53 3.78 -22.85
N PRO A 941 -26.32 2.70 -22.07
CA PRO A 941 -25.66 1.48 -22.57
C PRO A 941 -26.48 0.69 -23.59
N SER A 942 -27.81 0.81 -23.53
CA SER A 942 -28.74 0.19 -24.49
C SER A 942 -29.97 1.09 -24.64
N ILE A 943 -30.21 1.62 -25.84
CA ILE A 943 -31.44 2.36 -26.17
C ILE A 943 -32.41 1.56 -27.04
N ALA A 944 -32.01 0.37 -27.46
CA ALA A 944 -32.81 -0.56 -28.26
C ALA A 944 -32.40 -2.00 -27.92
N PRO A 945 -32.87 -2.56 -26.80
CA PRO A 945 -32.54 -3.93 -26.40
C PRO A 945 -32.98 -4.92 -27.47
N GLN A 946 -32.04 -5.75 -27.91
CA GLN A 946 -32.32 -6.96 -28.69
C GLN A 946 -32.42 -8.13 -27.71
N GLY A 947 -33.27 -9.10 -28.02
CA GLY A 947 -33.20 -10.39 -27.33
C GLY A 947 -31.92 -11.14 -27.73
N PRO A 948 -31.62 -12.29 -27.09
CA PRO A 948 -30.58 -13.21 -27.55
C PRO A 948 -31.02 -13.89 -28.86
N SER A 949 -31.03 -13.13 -29.96
CA SER A 949 -31.59 -13.57 -31.23
C SER A 949 -30.78 -14.70 -31.87
N SER A 950 -31.41 -15.87 -32.00
CA SER A 950 -31.15 -16.94 -32.97
C SER A 950 -29.86 -17.80 -32.89
N VAL A 951 -28.84 -17.45 -32.11
CA VAL A 951 -27.59 -18.28 -32.05
C VAL A 951 -27.66 -19.44 -31.05
N ALA A 952 -28.41 -19.31 -29.95
CA ALA A 952 -28.49 -20.33 -28.89
C ALA A 952 -29.03 -21.69 -29.37
N ASN A 953 -29.87 -21.71 -30.41
CA ASN A 953 -30.51 -22.92 -30.93
C ASN A 953 -29.57 -23.84 -31.73
N LEU A 954 -28.31 -23.45 -32.00
CA LEU A 954 -27.35 -24.25 -32.77
C LEU A 954 -26.24 -24.91 -31.94
N SER A 955 -26.07 -24.53 -30.67
CA SER A 955 -24.97 -25.00 -29.82
C SER A 955 -25.41 -25.76 -28.56
N GLY A 956 -26.71 -26.03 -28.38
CA GLY A 956 -27.20 -27.09 -27.49
C GLY A 956 -26.83 -26.98 -26.01
N ALA A 957 -26.74 -25.77 -25.46
CA ALA A 957 -26.35 -25.53 -24.07
C ALA A 957 -27.31 -24.56 -23.35
N ALA A 958 -27.65 -24.93 -22.11
CA ALA A 958 -28.50 -24.25 -21.13
C ALA A 958 -30.03 -24.28 -21.35
N GLU A 959 -30.74 -24.73 -20.31
CA GLU A 959 -32.18 -24.58 -20.13
C GLU A 959 -32.56 -23.16 -19.69
N PRO A 960 -33.77 -22.66 -20.02
CA PRO A 960 -34.18 -21.31 -19.66
C PRO A 960 -34.66 -21.23 -18.20
N SER A 961 -33.79 -20.80 -17.30
CA SER A 961 -34.18 -20.36 -15.95
C SER A 961 -33.59 -18.99 -15.63
N SER A 962 -34.41 -18.14 -14.99
CA SER A 962 -34.26 -16.67 -14.83
C SER A 962 -34.38 -15.87 -16.13
N LEU A 963 -35.35 -14.93 -16.15
CA LEU A 963 -35.69 -14.08 -17.32
C LEU A 963 -35.10 -12.66 -17.19
N ASP A 964 -34.10 -12.49 -16.31
CA ASP A 964 -33.53 -11.19 -15.92
C ASP A 964 -32.26 -10.80 -16.69
N SER A 965 -31.76 -11.66 -17.59
CA SER A 965 -30.56 -11.39 -18.41
C SER A 965 -30.85 -10.62 -19.71
N VAL A 966 -31.75 -9.63 -19.67
CA VAL A 966 -31.85 -8.62 -20.74
C VAL A 966 -30.67 -7.67 -20.63
N ALA A 967 -29.90 -7.52 -21.71
CA ALA A 967 -28.71 -6.66 -21.74
C ALA A 967 -29.08 -5.15 -21.77
N GLY A 968 -29.54 -4.64 -20.63
CA GLY A 968 -29.77 -3.22 -20.35
C GLY A 968 -31.11 -2.67 -20.86
N GLY A 969 -31.78 -1.90 -19.99
CA GLY A 969 -33.02 -1.18 -20.28
C GLY A 969 -34.22 -1.69 -19.47
N VAL A 970 -35.19 -0.80 -19.20
CA VAL A 970 -36.46 -1.15 -18.56
C VAL A 970 -37.54 -1.33 -19.64
N GLY A 971 -37.91 -2.57 -19.93
CA GLY A 971 -38.94 -2.90 -20.92
C GLY A 971 -38.94 -4.38 -21.30
N ILE A 972 -40.05 -4.86 -21.86
CA ILE A 972 -40.22 -6.26 -22.28
C ILE A 972 -40.26 -6.31 -23.82
N GLY A 973 -39.41 -7.14 -24.43
CA GLY A 973 -39.41 -7.43 -25.88
C GLY A 973 -38.28 -6.78 -26.68
N GLU A 974 -38.07 -7.29 -27.91
CA GLU A 974 -37.06 -6.79 -28.85
C GLU A 974 -37.50 -5.46 -29.50
N ARG A 975 -36.60 -4.47 -29.61
CA ARG A 975 -36.89 -3.17 -30.24
C ARG A 975 -36.01 -2.93 -31.46
N VAL A 976 -36.63 -2.79 -32.64
CA VAL A 976 -35.90 -2.53 -33.89
C VAL A 976 -35.42 -1.07 -33.96
N PHE A 977 -34.11 -0.87 -34.06
CA PHE A 977 -33.50 0.45 -34.27
C PHE A 977 -32.77 0.51 -35.63
N PRO A 978 -33.00 1.54 -36.47
CA PRO A 978 -33.82 2.72 -36.21
C PRO A 978 -35.32 2.40 -36.44
N PRO A 979 -36.26 3.07 -35.74
CA PRO A 979 -37.67 2.79 -35.90
C PRO A 979 -38.13 2.95 -37.36
N PRO A 980 -39.04 2.09 -37.87
CA PRO A 980 -39.35 2.04 -39.30
C PRO A 980 -40.14 3.26 -39.82
N HIS A 981 -40.89 3.96 -38.96
CA HIS A 981 -41.74 5.09 -39.34
C HIS A 981 -41.10 6.47 -39.12
N GLY A 982 -40.02 6.54 -38.33
CA GLY A 982 -39.42 7.79 -37.88
C GLY A 982 -39.19 7.80 -36.38
N LEU A 983 -38.54 8.85 -35.87
CA LEU A 983 -38.27 9.04 -34.45
C LEU A 983 -38.31 10.53 -34.10
N THR A 984 -38.58 10.83 -32.83
CA THR A 984 -38.57 12.21 -32.29
C THR A 984 -37.67 12.29 -31.06
N PHE A 985 -36.75 13.24 -31.06
CA PHE A 985 -35.95 13.63 -29.91
C PHE A 985 -36.49 14.95 -29.36
N SER A 986 -36.90 15.01 -28.10
CA SER A 986 -37.44 16.22 -27.46
C SER A 986 -36.74 16.50 -26.14
N THR A 987 -36.23 17.71 -25.94
CA THR A 987 -35.31 18.04 -24.86
C THR A 987 -35.46 19.51 -24.41
N TRP A 988 -35.33 19.76 -23.10
CA TRP A 988 -35.10 21.11 -22.58
C TRP A 988 -33.59 21.36 -22.46
N VAL A 989 -33.09 22.48 -23.00
CA VAL A 989 -31.66 22.81 -23.03
C VAL A 989 -31.44 24.27 -22.65
N SER A 990 -30.39 24.54 -21.87
CA SER A 990 -29.86 25.89 -21.64
C SER A 990 -28.34 25.87 -21.73
N VAL A 991 -27.74 26.69 -22.60
CA VAL A 991 -26.28 26.82 -22.69
C VAL A 991 -25.87 27.97 -21.78
N VAL A 992 -25.09 27.70 -20.74
CA VAL A 992 -24.65 28.70 -19.77
C VAL A 992 -23.45 29.48 -20.33
N GLN A 993 -22.50 28.77 -20.93
CA GLN A 993 -21.29 29.34 -21.51
C GLN A 993 -20.78 28.44 -22.65
N PHE A 994 -20.53 29.01 -23.83
CA PHE A 994 -19.80 28.32 -24.90
C PHE A 994 -18.29 28.34 -24.63
N ASP A 995 -17.54 27.43 -25.26
CA ASP A 995 -16.09 27.39 -25.12
C ASP A 995 -15.41 28.66 -25.68
N LYS A 996 -14.31 29.09 -25.04
CA LYS A 996 -13.64 30.36 -25.36
C LYS A 996 -12.59 30.16 -26.45
N LEU A 997 -12.84 30.75 -27.62
CA LEU A 997 -11.87 30.78 -28.71
C LEU A 997 -10.56 31.46 -28.24
N ARG A 998 -9.45 30.72 -28.25
CA ARG A 998 -8.12 31.31 -28.04
C ARG A 998 -7.73 32.11 -29.28
N SER A 999 -7.95 33.42 -29.24
CA SER A 999 -7.32 34.35 -30.18
C SER A 999 -5.81 34.14 -30.12
N ILE A 1000 -5.20 33.76 -31.25
CA ILE A 1000 -3.75 33.79 -31.40
C ILE A 1000 -3.37 35.26 -31.52
N SER A 1001 -3.00 35.87 -30.40
CA SER A 1001 -2.52 37.24 -30.35
C SER A 1001 -1.16 37.33 -31.06
N THR A 1002 -1.19 37.85 -32.28
CA THR A 1002 -0.01 38.31 -33.04
C THR A 1002 0.60 39.55 -32.37
N ASN A 1003 1.19 39.38 -31.19
CA ASN A 1003 2.00 40.40 -30.51
C ASN A 1003 3.10 39.75 -29.66
N SER A 1004 4.13 39.28 -30.35
CA SER A 1004 5.49 39.13 -29.81
C SER A 1004 6.44 39.83 -30.78
N LEU A 1005 6.72 41.11 -30.51
CA LEU A 1005 7.66 41.92 -31.27
C LEU A 1005 8.98 42.05 -30.51
N VAL A 1006 10.02 41.48 -31.13
CA VAL A 1006 11.40 42.00 -31.16
C VAL A 1006 12.17 42.12 -29.83
N SER A 1007 13.13 41.22 -29.67
CA SER A 1007 14.52 41.64 -29.40
C SER A 1007 15.51 40.68 -30.09
N ASN A 1008 16.60 41.23 -30.63
CA ASN A 1008 17.41 40.62 -31.68
C ASN A 1008 18.48 39.64 -31.17
N SER A 1009 18.76 38.57 -31.94
CA SER A 1009 20.13 38.33 -32.44
C SER A 1009 20.16 37.37 -33.65
N THR A 1010 21.04 37.69 -34.59
CA THR A 1010 21.35 36.99 -35.84
C THR A 1010 21.97 35.61 -35.65
N THR A 1011 21.54 34.60 -36.44
CA THR A 1011 22.35 33.90 -37.48
C THR A 1011 21.58 32.72 -38.14
N SER A 1012 21.64 32.64 -39.47
CA SER A 1012 21.34 31.46 -40.32
C SER A 1012 22.45 30.37 -40.21
N PRO A 1013 22.30 29.08 -40.66
CA PRO A 1013 21.49 28.66 -41.82
C PRO A 1013 20.82 27.24 -41.84
N GLU A 1014 19.76 27.14 -42.66
CA GLU A 1014 19.35 26.01 -43.56
C GLU A 1014 19.04 24.56 -43.03
N PRO A 1015 18.38 23.68 -43.83
CA PRO A 1015 17.23 22.92 -43.33
C PRO A 1015 17.33 21.38 -43.41
N THR A 1016 16.48 20.66 -42.66
CA THR A 1016 16.02 19.29 -42.98
C THR A 1016 14.65 18.98 -42.35
N PRO A 1017 13.86 18.01 -42.88
CA PRO A 1017 12.43 17.89 -42.59
C PRO A 1017 12.07 16.84 -41.52
N ARG A 1018 11.06 17.11 -40.68
CA ARG A 1018 10.19 16.11 -39.99
C ARG A 1018 9.04 16.77 -39.20
N SER A 1019 8.02 15.96 -38.93
CA SER A 1019 6.78 16.21 -38.16
C SER A 1019 5.69 17.07 -38.83
N PRO A 1020 4.41 16.63 -38.82
CA PRO A 1020 3.27 17.51 -39.12
C PRO A 1020 3.04 18.47 -37.93
N PRO A 1021 2.46 19.67 -38.17
CA PRO A 1021 2.20 20.62 -37.10
C PRO A 1021 1.20 20.05 -36.09
N SER A 1022 1.56 20.06 -34.81
CA SER A 1022 0.66 19.71 -33.71
C SER A 1022 -0.55 20.65 -33.71
N CYS A 1023 -1.73 20.09 -33.95
CA CYS A 1023 -2.97 20.87 -34.06
C CYS A 1023 -3.24 21.66 -32.77
N ALA A 1024 -3.61 22.94 -32.90
CA ALA A 1024 -4.01 23.76 -31.77
C ALA A 1024 -5.29 23.20 -31.12
N PRO A 1025 -5.50 23.38 -29.80
CA PRO A 1025 -6.71 22.89 -29.13
C PRO A 1025 -7.96 23.58 -29.70
N GLN A 1026 -8.77 22.82 -30.42
CA GLN A 1026 -10.04 23.26 -31.02
C GLN A 1026 -11.16 23.39 -29.97
N PRO A 1027 -12.11 24.33 -30.15
CA PRO A 1027 -13.21 24.55 -29.21
C PRO A 1027 -14.26 23.43 -29.24
N GLN A 1028 -14.86 23.12 -28.09
CA GLN A 1028 -15.83 22.01 -27.95
C GLN A 1028 -17.28 22.37 -28.27
N ALA A 1029 -17.97 21.47 -28.97
CA ALA A 1029 -19.40 21.55 -29.28
C ALA A 1029 -20.30 21.19 -28.08
N VAL A 1030 -21.57 21.63 -28.10
CA VAL A 1030 -22.61 21.17 -27.16
C VAL A 1030 -23.26 19.91 -27.71
N HIS A 1031 -22.88 18.73 -27.23
CA HIS A 1031 -23.40 17.44 -27.70
C HIS A 1031 -24.73 17.07 -27.02
N LEU A 1032 -25.86 17.30 -27.71
CA LEU A 1032 -27.20 17.03 -27.16
C LEU A 1032 -27.60 15.56 -27.27
N LEU A 1033 -27.24 14.89 -28.37
CA LEU A 1033 -27.41 13.44 -28.53
C LEU A 1033 -26.42 12.88 -29.55
N THR A 1034 -25.70 11.84 -29.19
CA THR A 1034 -24.87 11.03 -30.10
C THR A 1034 -25.28 9.57 -30.00
N ILE A 1035 -25.69 8.93 -31.10
CA ILE A 1035 -26.07 7.50 -31.13
C ILE A 1035 -24.99 6.68 -31.84
N VAL A 1036 -24.58 5.59 -31.20
CA VAL A 1036 -23.48 4.72 -31.60
C VAL A 1036 -23.96 3.27 -31.69
N ARG A 1037 -23.47 2.54 -32.71
CA ARG A 1037 -23.79 1.14 -32.97
C ARG A 1037 -22.53 0.28 -32.92
N GLY A 1038 -22.58 -0.85 -32.23
CA GLY A 1038 -21.49 -1.83 -32.24
C GLY A 1038 -21.50 -2.68 -33.51
N ILE A 1039 -20.34 -2.81 -34.17
CA ILE A 1039 -20.16 -3.71 -35.32
C ILE A 1039 -19.71 -5.09 -34.82
N GLN A 1040 -20.56 -6.09 -34.98
CA GLN A 1040 -20.26 -7.47 -34.60
C GLN A 1040 -19.06 -8.00 -35.42
N SER A 1041 -18.12 -8.67 -34.74
CA SER A 1041 -16.83 -9.22 -35.21
C SER A 1041 -15.59 -8.29 -35.29
N VAL A 1042 -15.68 -6.97 -35.05
CA VAL A 1042 -14.50 -6.07 -35.19
C VAL A 1042 -14.18 -5.22 -33.95
N ASN A 1043 -15.04 -5.21 -32.91
CA ASN A 1043 -14.99 -4.26 -31.77
C ASN A 1043 -15.12 -2.76 -32.13
N ASP A 1044 -15.18 -2.42 -33.42
CA ASP A 1044 -15.42 -1.06 -33.89
C ASP A 1044 -16.82 -0.54 -33.54
N GLN A 1045 -16.87 0.75 -33.24
CA GLN A 1045 -18.09 1.50 -32.95
C GLN A 1045 -18.39 2.49 -34.09
N LEU A 1046 -19.64 2.54 -34.55
CA LEU A 1046 -20.09 3.41 -35.63
C LEU A 1046 -21.06 4.47 -35.09
N ILE A 1047 -20.69 5.74 -35.19
CA ILE A 1047 -21.60 6.87 -34.91
C ILE A 1047 -22.57 6.98 -36.09
N CYS A 1048 -23.88 6.99 -35.80
CA CYS A 1048 -24.92 7.03 -36.84
C CYS A 1048 -25.87 8.25 -36.74
N LEU A 1049 -25.99 8.87 -35.56
CA LEU A 1049 -26.72 10.13 -35.37
C LEU A 1049 -25.91 11.06 -34.46
N ARG A 1050 -25.82 12.34 -34.83
CA ARG A 1050 -25.32 13.43 -34.00
C ARG A 1050 -26.27 14.61 -34.04
N ILE A 1051 -26.68 15.10 -32.88
CA ILE A 1051 -27.41 16.36 -32.67
C ILE A 1051 -26.55 17.19 -31.72
N TYR A 1052 -26.02 18.32 -32.21
CA TYR A 1052 -25.14 19.20 -31.42
C TYR A 1052 -25.29 20.66 -31.82
N ILE A 1053 -24.89 21.58 -30.93
CA ILE A 1053 -24.77 23.01 -31.27
C ILE A 1053 -23.30 23.28 -31.59
N HIS A 1054 -23.03 23.83 -32.78
CA HIS A 1054 -21.68 24.07 -33.28
C HIS A 1054 -20.96 25.13 -32.42
N PRO A 1055 -19.68 24.95 -32.05
CA PRO A 1055 -18.98 25.84 -31.13
C PRO A 1055 -18.84 27.27 -31.65
N GLU A 1056 -18.48 27.43 -32.94
CA GLU A 1056 -18.24 28.74 -33.55
C GLU A 1056 -19.53 29.43 -34.01
N THR A 1057 -20.27 28.81 -34.93
CA THR A 1057 -21.51 29.40 -35.50
C THR A 1057 -22.70 29.42 -34.54
N ARG A 1058 -22.67 28.61 -33.46
CA ARG A 1058 -23.78 28.43 -32.50
C ARG A 1058 -25.10 28.00 -33.14
N VAL A 1059 -25.04 27.40 -34.32
CA VAL A 1059 -26.19 26.86 -35.06
C VAL A 1059 -26.42 25.41 -34.63
N LEU A 1060 -27.68 24.95 -34.60
CA LEU A 1060 -27.99 23.56 -34.33
C LEU A 1060 -27.66 22.70 -35.57
N VAL A 1061 -26.84 21.69 -35.39
CA VAL A 1061 -26.43 20.74 -36.43
C VAL A 1061 -27.05 19.38 -36.15
N VAL A 1062 -27.68 18.81 -37.19
CA VAL A 1062 -28.25 17.46 -37.18
C VAL A 1062 -27.58 16.66 -38.30
N SER A 1063 -26.79 15.65 -37.93
CA SER A 1063 -26.02 14.82 -38.87
C SER A 1063 -26.37 13.34 -38.70
N THR A 1064 -26.68 12.70 -39.82
CA THR A 1064 -26.88 11.25 -39.98
C THR A 1064 -25.71 10.62 -40.74
N GLN A 1065 -24.56 11.33 -40.83
CA GLN A 1065 -23.39 10.86 -41.56
C GLN A 1065 -22.67 9.78 -40.75
N GLU A 1066 -22.77 8.53 -41.20
CA GLU A 1066 -22.11 7.38 -40.55
C GLU A 1066 -20.58 7.52 -40.59
N ARG A 1067 -19.93 7.38 -39.41
CA ARG A 1067 -18.47 7.40 -39.24
C ARG A 1067 -18.03 6.42 -38.15
N VAL A 1068 -16.83 5.85 -38.28
CA VAL A 1068 -16.22 5.03 -37.22
C VAL A 1068 -15.69 5.94 -36.11
N ALA A 1069 -15.90 5.55 -34.85
CA ALA A 1069 -15.34 6.22 -33.68
C ALA A 1069 -13.85 5.84 -33.51
N GLN A 1070 -12.97 6.43 -34.32
CA GLN A 1070 -11.52 6.29 -34.19
C GLN A 1070 -10.89 7.44 -33.39
N GLN A 1071 -9.83 7.12 -32.66
CA GLN A 1071 -9.34 7.90 -31.52
C GLN A 1071 -8.57 9.19 -31.88
N ASP A 1072 -8.16 9.37 -33.15
CA ASP A 1072 -7.25 10.45 -33.58
C ASP A 1072 -7.84 11.45 -34.62
N GLN A 1073 -9.11 11.35 -35.02
CA GLN A 1073 -9.71 12.22 -36.07
C GLN A 1073 -11.13 12.76 -35.77
N VAL A 1074 -11.45 13.06 -34.51
CA VAL A 1074 -12.71 13.77 -34.18
C VAL A 1074 -12.52 15.28 -34.36
N CYS A 1075 -12.72 15.76 -35.60
CA CYS A 1075 -12.80 17.19 -35.94
C CYS A 1075 -14.27 17.62 -36.05
N ASP A 1076 -14.74 18.45 -35.10
CA ASP A 1076 -16.10 19.02 -35.17
C ASP A 1076 -16.22 20.16 -36.21
N LEU A 1077 -15.08 20.67 -36.70
CA LEU A 1077 -14.99 21.76 -37.69
C LEU A 1077 -15.19 21.32 -39.15
N ASP A 1078 -14.98 20.05 -39.48
CA ASP A 1078 -14.91 19.55 -40.87
C ASP A 1078 -16.27 19.60 -41.63
N THR A 1079 -17.33 20.06 -40.97
CA THR A 1079 -18.69 20.13 -41.55
C THR A 1079 -18.94 21.44 -42.32
N VAL A 1080 -17.96 22.35 -42.41
CA VAL A 1080 -18.14 23.70 -42.97
C VAL A 1080 -17.58 23.87 -44.41
N CYS A 1081 -16.76 22.94 -44.91
CA CYS A 1081 -16.16 23.07 -46.25
C CYS A 1081 -17.03 22.50 -47.39
N GLY A 1082 -18.02 23.28 -47.83
CA GLY A 1082 -18.65 23.20 -49.15
C GLY A 1082 -18.88 24.62 -49.67
N PRO A 1083 -18.59 24.93 -50.95
CA PRO A 1083 -18.53 26.32 -51.41
C PRO A 1083 -19.90 26.99 -51.34
N ILE A 1084 -19.94 28.15 -50.68
CA ILE A 1084 -21.01 29.13 -50.86
C ILE A 1084 -20.82 29.69 -52.27
N SER A 1085 -21.61 29.20 -53.23
CA SER A 1085 -21.68 29.79 -54.56
C SER A 1085 -22.46 31.10 -54.49
N ASP A 1086 -21.83 32.20 -54.91
CA ASP A 1086 -22.43 33.53 -54.99
C ASP A 1086 -23.76 33.50 -55.78
N VAL A 1087 -24.86 33.88 -55.14
CA VAL A 1087 -26.05 34.45 -55.79
C VAL A 1087 -26.67 35.53 -54.89
N ASP A 1088 -26.41 36.77 -55.25
CA ASP A 1088 -27.15 38.02 -55.04
C ASP A 1088 -27.95 38.25 -53.73
N ALA A 1089 -27.49 39.27 -53.01
CA ALA A 1089 -28.29 40.00 -52.04
C ALA A 1089 -29.24 41.00 -52.73
N ASP A 1090 -30.42 40.55 -53.16
CA ASP A 1090 -31.66 41.37 -53.15
C ASP A 1090 -32.91 40.57 -53.57
N SER A 1091 -33.84 40.31 -52.65
CA SER A 1091 -35.29 40.17 -52.97
C SER A 1091 -36.18 40.03 -51.73
N ARG A 1092 -37.34 40.69 -51.78
CA ARG A 1092 -38.40 40.65 -50.76
C ARG A 1092 -39.14 39.30 -50.77
N PRO A 1093 -39.82 38.90 -49.67
CA PRO A 1093 -40.55 37.65 -49.62
C PRO A 1093 -41.79 37.67 -50.54
N PRO A 1094 -42.00 36.65 -51.40
CA PRO A 1094 -43.25 36.47 -52.11
C PRO A 1094 -44.28 35.77 -51.22
N THR A 1095 -45.53 36.21 -51.34
CA THR A 1095 -46.70 35.59 -50.70
C THR A 1095 -47.38 34.60 -51.65
N HIS A 1096 -47.98 33.56 -51.09
CA HIS A 1096 -48.90 32.58 -51.72
C HIS A 1096 -48.40 31.72 -52.91
N GLY A 1097 -48.36 30.41 -52.66
CA GLY A 1097 -49.08 29.44 -53.50
C GLY A 1097 -48.47 29.01 -54.84
N SER A 1098 -47.46 28.12 -54.80
CA SER A 1098 -47.15 27.22 -55.91
C SER A 1098 -46.39 25.98 -55.40
N GLU A 1099 -46.80 24.79 -55.84
CA GLU A 1099 -46.05 23.53 -55.58
C GLU A 1099 -44.69 23.54 -56.30
N PRO A 1100 -43.60 23.04 -55.68
CA PRO A 1100 -42.36 22.82 -56.40
C PRO A 1100 -42.41 21.46 -57.12
N SER A 1101 -42.31 21.50 -58.44
CA SER A 1101 -42.13 20.35 -59.31
C SER A 1101 -40.82 19.60 -59.02
N ASN A 1102 -40.78 18.31 -59.36
CA ASN A 1102 -39.58 17.48 -59.29
C ASN A 1102 -38.43 18.08 -60.11
N ASP A 1103 -37.28 18.27 -59.47
CA ASP A 1103 -35.97 18.01 -60.07
C ASP A 1103 -34.96 17.58 -58.98
N THR A 1104 -33.83 17.00 -59.40
CA THR A 1104 -33.02 16.05 -58.61
C THR A 1104 -32.32 16.61 -57.37
N VAL A 1105 -32.99 16.51 -56.20
CA VAL A 1105 -32.37 16.84 -54.90
C VAL A 1105 -31.44 15.72 -54.43
N THR A 1106 -30.13 15.98 -54.45
CA THR A 1106 -29.13 15.18 -53.71
C THR A 1106 -29.40 15.25 -52.21
N THR A 1107 -29.70 14.11 -51.57
CA THR A 1107 -29.91 14.05 -50.12
C THR A 1107 -28.61 14.29 -49.37
N SER A 1108 -28.52 15.38 -48.59
CA SER A 1108 -27.39 15.58 -47.69
C SER A 1108 -27.47 14.66 -46.46
N SER A 1109 -26.32 14.36 -45.86
CA SER A 1109 -26.21 13.60 -44.61
C SER A 1109 -26.11 14.49 -43.37
N CYS A 1110 -26.15 15.81 -43.56
CA CYS A 1110 -26.09 16.83 -42.51
C CYS A 1110 -27.01 18.01 -42.86
N ALA A 1111 -27.62 18.62 -41.84
CA ALA A 1111 -28.43 19.83 -41.94
C ALA A 1111 -28.15 20.77 -40.76
N MET A 1112 -28.19 22.07 -41.02
CA MET A 1112 -28.03 23.13 -40.04
C MET A 1112 -29.33 23.93 -39.89
N PHE A 1113 -29.67 24.32 -38.66
CA PHE A 1113 -30.89 25.04 -38.31
C PHE A 1113 -30.55 26.26 -37.42
N PRO A 1114 -30.73 27.51 -37.88
CA PRO A 1114 -30.51 28.69 -37.06
C PRO A 1114 -31.58 28.75 -35.96
N CYS A 1115 -31.14 28.72 -34.70
CA CYS A 1115 -32.01 28.55 -33.53
C CYS A 1115 -31.93 29.76 -32.56
N GLY A 1116 -31.66 30.94 -33.10
CA GLY A 1116 -31.57 32.19 -32.32
C GLY A 1116 -32.92 32.82 -31.97
N LEU A 1117 -32.84 33.97 -31.29
CA LEU A 1117 -33.99 34.75 -30.87
C LEU A 1117 -34.31 35.82 -31.93
N PRO A 1118 -35.57 35.95 -32.40
CA PRO A 1118 -35.93 36.88 -33.48
C PRO A 1118 -35.53 38.34 -33.23
N ASP A 1119 -35.61 38.78 -31.99
CA ASP A 1119 -35.40 40.19 -31.58
C ASP A 1119 -34.01 40.41 -30.94
N SER A 1120 -33.02 39.54 -31.22
CA SER A 1120 -31.66 39.62 -30.64
C SER A 1120 -30.62 40.10 -31.64
N ALA A 1121 -29.46 40.57 -31.13
CA ALA A 1121 -28.36 41.08 -31.95
C ALA A 1121 -27.77 40.06 -32.94
N ASP A 1122 -27.85 38.75 -32.63
CA ASP A 1122 -27.43 37.65 -33.49
C ASP A 1122 -28.61 36.66 -33.69
N PRO A 1123 -29.61 36.98 -34.53
CA PRO A 1123 -30.89 36.25 -34.60
C PRO A 1123 -30.77 34.80 -35.13
N HIS A 1124 -29.59 34.41 -35.62
CA HIS A 1124 -29.31 33.06 -36.10
C HIS A 1124 -28.54 32.18 -35.08
N SER A 1125 -28.01 32.76 -34.00
CA SER A 1125 -27.13 32.08 -33.02
C SER A 1125 -27.88 31.64 -31.75
N TRP A 1126 -27.51 30.49 -31.17
CA TRP A 1126 -28.17 29.99 -29.95
C TRP A 1126 -27.93 30.92 -28.73
N PRO A 1127 -29.00 31.30 -27.97
CA PRO A 1127 -28.89 32.23 -26.85
C PRO A 1127 -28.25 31.60 -25.59
N LEU A 1128 -27.45 32.39 -24.88
CA LEU A 1128 -26.86 32.02 -23.58
C LEU A 1128 -27.84 32.24 -22.41
N GLY A 1129 -27.79 31.37 -21.41
CA GLY A 1129 -28.55 31.46 -20.15
C GLY A 1129 -30.05 31.18 -20.25
N VAL A 1130 -30.59 31.01 -21.47
CA VAL A 1130 -32.03 30.83 -21.73
C VAL A 1130 -32.38 29.35 -21.90
N TRP A 1131 -33.41 28.89 -21.18
CA TRP A 1131 -34.02 27.59 -21.41
C TRP A 1131 -34.86 27.59 -22.69
N ARG A 1132 -34.63 26.60 -23.56
CA ARG A 1132 -35.36 26.38 -24.82
C ARG A 1132 -35.87 24.94 -24.85
N HIS A 1133 -37.08 24.72 -25.35
CA HIS A 1133 -37.56 23.37 -25.65
C HIS A 1133 -37.28 23.03 -27.12
N LEU A 1134 -36.33 22.14 -27.36
CA LEU A 1134 -35.93 21.67 -28.68
C LEU A 1134 -36.61 20.33 -28.99
N THR A 1135 -37.25 20.22 -30.15
CA THR A 1135 -37.77 18.95 -30.66
C THR A 1135 -37.28 18.72 -32.09
N VAL A 1136 -36.57 17.62 -32.32
CA VAL A 1136 -36.08 17.17 -33.63
C VAL A 1136 -36.88 15.94 -34.06
N VAL A 1137 -37.69 16.07 -35.09
CA VAL A 1137 -38.57 15.02 -35.62
C VAL A 1137 -38.02 14.53 -36.96
N PHE A 1138 -37.70 13.23 -37.03
CA PHE A 1138 -37.40 12.53 -38.28
C PHE A 1138 -38.61 11.74 -38.74
N SER A 1139 -39.15 12.04 -39.92
CA SER A 1139 -40.24 11.27 -40.53
C SER A 1139 -39.74 10.49 -41.75
N ARG A 1140 -40.07 9.20 -41.84
CA ARG A 1140 -39.67 8.33 -42.97
C ARG A 1140 -40.84 8.05 -43.88
N ALA A 1141 -40.77 8.54 -45.12
CA ALA A 1141 -41.81 8.36 -46.14
C ALA A 1141 -41.51 7.14 -47.04
N GLY A 1142 -41.99 5.96 -46.65
CA GLY A 1142 -42.06 4.77 -47.51
C GLY A 1142 -40.71 4.21 -48.00
N MET A 1143 -40.70 3.71 -49.24
CA MET A 1143 -39.57 2.96 -49.85
C MET A 1143 -38.35 3.82 -50.23
N ILE A 1144 -38.36 5.13 -49.99
CA ILE A 1144 -37.29 6.05 -50.40
C ILE A 1144 -36.29 6.24 -49.25
N LYS A 1145 -34.98 6.28 -49.56
CA LYS A 1145 -33.89 6.41 -48.57
C LYS A 1145 -33.79 7.79 -47.86
N SER A 1146 -34.68 8.74 -48.18
CA SER A 1146 -34.70 10.09 -47.60
C SER A 1146 -35.76 10.23 -46.51
N SER A 1147 -35.38 10.73 -45.34
CA SER A 1147 -36.31 11.25 -44.32
C SER A 1147 -36.43 12.77 -44.40
N SER A 1148 -37.56 13.31 -43.95
CA SER A 1148 -37.61 14.71 -43.52
C SER A 1148 -37.08 14.81 -42.08
N CYS A 1149 -36.24 15.79 -41.82
CA CYS A 1149 -35.85 16.23 -40.49
C CYS A 1149 -36.49 17.61 -40.26
N SER A 1150 -37.35 17.72 -39.27
CA SER A 1150 -38.02 18.97 -38.89
C SER A 1150 -37.64 19.34 -37.46
N VAL A 1151 -37.21 20.59 -37.28
CA VAL A 1151 -36.78 21.12 -35.99
C VAL A 1151 -37.82 22.10 -35.50
N TYR A 1152 -38.26 21.92 -34.26
CA TYR A 1152 -39.14 22.81 -33.54
C TYR A 1152 -38.42 23.38 -32.31
N LEU A 1153 -38.67 24.64 -32.01
CA LEU A 1153 -38.11 25.34 -30.86
C LEU A 1153 -39.26 26.08 -30.16
N ASP A 1154 -39.44 25.81 -28.87
CA ASP A 1154 -40.59 26.24 -28.05
C ASP A 1154 -41.95 25.96 -28.72
N GLY A 1155 -42.07 24.79 -29.36
CA GLY A 1155 -43.31 24.34 -30.01
C GLY A 1155 -43.61 25.01 -31.36
N LYS A 1156 -42.74 25.93 -31.84
CA LYS A 1156 -42.82 26.54 -33.17
C LYS A 1156 -41.85 25.86 -34.13
N LEU A 1157 -42.25 25.66 -35.40
CA LEU A 1157 -41.38 25.09 -36.42
C LEU A 1157 -40.28 26.09 -36.81
N VAL A 1158 -39.01 25.66 -36.73
CA VAL A 1158 -37.83 26.42 -37.18
C VAL A 1158 -37.52 26.14 -38.65
N GLY A 1159 -37.66 24.88 -39.08
CA GLY A 1159 -37.46 24.50 -40.47
C GLY A 1159 -37.55 23.01 -40.72
N VAL A 1160 -37.59 22.63 -42.01
CA VAL A 1160 -37.60 21.25 -42.49
C VAL A 1160 -36.51 21.07 -43.54
N ARG A 1161 -35.71 20.01 -43.42
CA ARG A 1161 -34.66 19.63 -44.38
C ARG A 1161 -34.81 18.16 -44.75
N ARG A 1162 -34.41 17.76 -45.96
CA ARG A 1162 -34.33 16.34 -46.35
C ARG A 1162 -32.96 15.80 -45.99
N LEU A 1163 -32.90 14.71 -45.23
CA LEU A 1163 -31.69 13.99 -44.87
C LEU A 1163 -31.78 12.53 -45.31
N SER A 1164 -30.65 11.84 -45.40
CA SER A 1164 -30.65 10.37 -45.37
C SER A 1164 -31.24 9.88 -44.04
N TYR A 1165 -32.17 8.92 -44.06
CA TYR A 1165 -32.57 8.28 -42.79
C TYR A 1165 -31.46 7.36 -42.28
N LEU A 1166 -31.42 7.12 -40.97
CA LEU A 1166 -30.48 6.21 -40.33
C LEU A 1166 -30.50 4.83 -41.03
N GLY A 1167 -29.32 4.26 -41.33
CA GLY A 1167 -29.21 2.95 -41.98
C GLY A 1167 -29.91 1.86 -41.15
N SER A 1168 -30.63 0.94 -41.81
CA SER A 1168 -31.40 -0.12 -41.14
C SER A 1168 -30.71 -1.49 -41.17
N SER A 1169 -29.92 -1.78 -42.20
CA SER A 1169 -28.93 -2.87 -42.26
C SER A 1169 -28.07 -2.68 -43.53
N ALA A 1170 -26.81 -3.11 -43.46
CA ALA A 1170 -25.81 -3.24 -44.54
C ALA A 1170 -25.99 -2.36 -45.81
N ALA A 1171 -25.29 -1.21 -45.84
CA ALA A 1171 -25.09 -0.44 -47.08
C ALA A 1171 -23.64 0.04 -47.21
N SER A 1172 -22.76 -0.88 -47.62
CA SER A 1172 -21.53 -0.60 -48.38
C SER A 1172 -20.76 0.69 -48.01
N SER A 1173 -20.12 0.73 -46.83
CA SER A 1173 -18.85 1.44 -46.78
C SER A 1173 -17.88 0.65 -47.66
N GLY A 1174 -17.21 1.32 -48.60
CA GLY A 1174 -16.41 0.69 -49.66
C GLY A 1174 -15.12 0.01 -49.18
N PHE A 1175 -14.98 -0.29 -47.88
CA PHE A 1175 -13.73 -0.68 -47.26
C PHE A 1175 -13.63 -2.18 -46.91
N LEU A 1176 -14.74 -2.88 -46.62
CA LEU A 1176 -14.68 -4.28 -46.12
C LEU A 1176 -15.72 -5.27 -46.69
N GLY A 1177 -16.67 -4.85 -47.53
CA GLY A 1177 -17.43 -5.76 -48.42
C GLY A 1177 -18.27 -6.90 -47.80
N ARG A 1178 -18.57 -6.89 -46.50
CA ARG A 1178 -19.29 -7.97 -45.80
C ARG A 1178 -20.59 -7.47 -45.15
N GLN A 1179 -21.64 -8.29 -45.18
CA GLN A 1179 -22.87 -8.02 -44.41
C GLN A 1179 -22.61 -8.27 -42.92
N THR A 1180 -22.82 -7.26 -42.08
CA THR A 1180 -22.69 -7.33 -40.61
C THR A 1180 -23.99 -6.89 -39.95
N MET A 1181 -24.44 -7.65 -38.95
CA MET A 1181 -25.57 -7.27 -38.11
C MET A 1181 -25.08 -6.37 -36.95
N PRO A 1182 -25.86 -5.35 -36.52
CA PRO A 1182 -25.52 -4.53 -35.37
C PRO A 1182 -25.75 -5.32 -34.07
N SER A 1183 -24.78 -5.34 -33.16
CA SER A 1183 -24.85 -6.13 -31.92
C SER A 1183 -25.37 -5.35 -30.71
N SER A 1184 -25.29 -4.02 -30.74
CA SER A 1184 -25.73 -3.14 -29.66
C SER A 1184 -25.95 -1.72 -30.18
N VAL A 1185 -26.86 -0.97 -29.55
CA VAL A 1185 -27.12 0.44 -29.84
C VAL A 1185 -27.10 1.22 -28.53
N CYS A 1186 -26.09 2.07 -28.36
CA CYS A 1186 -25.91 2.93 -27.19
C CYS A 1186 -25.98 4.40 -27.58
N ALA A 1187 -26.10 5.28 -26.60
CA ALA A 1187 -26.10 6.72 -26.83
C ALA A 1187 -25.33 7.49 -25.76
N PHE A 1188 -24.87 8.68 -26.13
CA PHE A 1188 -24.18 9.63 -25.27
C PHE A 1188 -24.91 10.97 -25.30
N ILE A 1189 -25.00 11.62 -24.14
CA ILE A 1189 -25.43 13.01 -23.97
C ILE A 1189 -24.26 13.71 -23.27
N GLY A 1190 -23.76 14.82 -23.84
CA GLY A 1190 -22.44 15.34 -23.49
C GLY A 1190 -21.30 14.71 -24.28
N THR A 1191 -20.08 15.06 -23.89
CA THR A 1191 -18.84 14.78 -24.63
C THR A 1191 -18.19 13.51 -24.07
N PRO A 1192 -18.10 12.40 -24.84
CA PRO A 1192 -17.57 11.13 -24.36
C PRO A 1192 -16.19 11.25 -23.70
N ALA A 1193 -15.88 10.33 -22.77
CA ALA A 1193 -14.63 10.37 -22.00
C ALA A 1193 -13.35 10.31 -22.88
N THR A 1194 -13.45 9.73 -24.09
CA THR A 1194 -12.38 9.72 -25.10
C THR A 1194 -12.11 11.09 -25.72
N ASP A 1195 -13.16 11.91 -25.83
CA ASP A 1195 -13.17 13.18 -26.56
C ASP A 1195 -13.10 14.38 -25.59
N ARG A 1196 -13.23 14.10 -24.28
CA ARG A 1196 -13.19 15.08 -23.20
C ARG A 1196 -11.82 15.75 -23.09
N ARG A 1197 -11.83 17.08 -23.23
CA ARG A 1197 -10.72 17.99 -22.96
C ARG A 1197 -11.20 19.07 -21.99
N PRO A 1198 -10.38 19.54 -21.02
CA PRO A 1198 -10.76 20.66 -20.15
C PRO A 1198 -11.02 21.93 -20.97
N SER A 1199 -12.22 22.49 -20.85
CA SER A 1199 -12.66 23.68 -21.60
C SER A 1199 -13.54 24.59 -20.74
N SER A 1200 -13.98 25.73 -21.29
CA SER A 1200 -14.91 26.62 -20.57
C SER A 1200 -16.37 26.42 -20.96
N LEU A 1201 -16.70 25.27 -21.56
CA LEU A 1201 -18.05 24.90 -21.98
C LEU A 1201 -18.88 24.47 -20.77
N VAL A 1202 -19.98 25.19 -20.50
CA VAL A 1202 -20.96 24.84 -19.46
C VAL A 1202 -22.37 24.91 -20.04
N TRP A 1203 -23.13 23.83 -19.93
CA TRP A 1203 -24.52 23.78 -20.39
C TRP A 1203 -25.37 22.85 -19.53
N ARG A 1204 -26.69 22.94 -19.67
CA ARG A 1204 -27.66 22.24 -18.81
C ARG A 1204 -28.68 21.50 -19.67
N GLN A 1205 -28.93 20.27 -19.27
CA GLN A 1205 -29.84 19.34 -19.92
C GLN A 1205 -31.02 19.07 -18.97
N GLY A 1206 -32.21 19.55 -19.32
CA GLY A 1206 -33.45 19.25 -18.61
C GLY A 1206 -34.04 17.89 -19.00
N PRO A 1207 -35.36 17.66 -18.82
CA PRO A 1207 -35.98 16.41 -19.23
C PRO A 1207 -35.89 16.17 -20.73
N CYS A 1208 -35.56 14.93 -21.09
CA CYS A 1208 -35.20 14.50 -22.43
C CYS A 1208 -35.93 13.20 -22.77
N HIS A 1209 -36.54 13.16 -23.96
CA HIS A 1209 -37.39 12.06 -24.44
C HIS A 1209 -36.98 11.66 -25.84
N LEU A 1210 -36.73 10.36 -26.04
CA LEU A 1210 -36.57 9.74 -27.35
C LEU A 1210 -37.82 8.89 -27.62
N ILE A 1211 -38.58 9.26 -28.66
CA ILE A 1211 -39.90 8.70 -28.97
C ILE A 1211 -39.82 8.00 -30.32
N GLU A 1212 -40.27 6.75 -30.40
CA GLU A 1212 -40.20 5.89 -31.60
C GLU A 1212 -41.30 6.20 -32.63
N GLU A 1213 -41.76 7.45 -32.69
CA GLU A 1213 -42.79 7.95 -33.61
C GLU A 1213 -42.43 9.38 -34.07
N PRO A 1214 -42.66 9.74 -35.35
CA PRO A 1214 -42.57 11.13 -35.80
C PRO A 1214 -43.74 11.98 -35.29
N LEU A 1215 -43.47 12.92 -34.38
CA LEU A 1215 -44.51 13.77 -33.82
C LEU A 1215 -44.93 14.91 -34.75
N HIS A 1216 -46.24 15.10 -34.87
CA HIS A 1216 -46.85 16.20 -35.62
C HIS A 1216 -46.76 17.53 -34.86
N ALA A 1217 -46.70 18.66 -35.56
CA ALA A 1217 -46.54 20.00 -34.96
C ALA A 1217 -47.49 20.29 -33.78
N ASN A 1218 -48.76 19.89 -33.87
CA ASN A 1218 -49.74 20.05 -32.77
C ASN A 1218 -49.36 19.29 -31.49
N ARG A 1219 -48.75 18.10 -31.62
CA ARG A 1219 -48.24 17.32 -30.48
C ARG A 1219 -46.99 17.96 -29.89
N VAL A 1220 -46.09 18.48 -30.73
CA VAL A 1220 -44.87 19.17 -30.29
C VAL A 1220 -45.19 20.49 -29.56
N ALA A 1221 -46.17 21.26 -30.05
CA ALA A 1221 -46.70 22.43 -29.36
C ALA A 1221 -47.36 22.07 -28.02
N TYR A 1222 -48.08 20.94 -27.95
CA TYR A 1222 -48.67 20.43 -26.71
C TYR A 1222 -47.61 19.99 -25.69
N LEU A 1223 -46.59 19.22 -26.11
CA LEU A 1223 -45.42 18.85 -25.32
C LEU A 1223 -44.75 20.07 -24.68
N THR A 1224 -44.53 21.13 -25.48
CA THR A 1224 -43.95 22.38 -24.98
C THR A 1224 -44.83 23.03 -23.91
N ARG A 1225 -46.16 23.08 -24.13
CA ARG A 1225 -47.12 23.68 -23.20
C ARG A 1225 -47.28 22.94 -21.87
N LEU A 1226 -46.96 21.65 -21.81
CA LEU A 1226 -46.91 20.90 -20.55
C LEU A 1226 -45.76 21.35 -19.64
N GLY A 1227 -44.76 22.04 -20.20
CA GLY A 1227 -43.63 22.60 -19.47
C GLY A 1227 -42.59 21.56 -19.04
N PRO A 1228 -41.46 22.02 -18.48
CA PRO A 1228 -40.35 21.14 -18.13
C PRO A 1228 -40.63 20.23 -16.92
N ASN A 1229 -41.64 20.50 -16.10
CA ASN A 1229 -41.91 19.72 -14.89
C ASN A 1229 -42.95 18.60 -15.11
N TYR A 1230 -43.31 18.30 -16.36
CA TYR A 1230 -44.22 17.21 -16.68
C TYR A 1230 -43.50 15.85 -16.59
N VAL A 1231 -43.96 14.99 -15.67
CA VAL A 1231 -43.36 13.68 -15.34
C VAL A 1231 -44.18 12.49 -15.90
N GLY A 1232 -45.13 12.75 -16.81
CA GLY A 1232 -45.99 11.71 -17.39
C GLY A 1232 -45.39 11.06 -18.64
N SER A 1233 -45.88 9.88 -19.02
CA SER A 1233 -45.40 9.13 -20.20
C SER A 1233 -45.98 9.62 -21.54
N PHE A 1234 -46.72 10.73 -21.57
CA PHE A 1234 -47.49 11.25 -22.72
C PHE A 1234 -48.57 10.31 -23.31
N GLN A 1235 -48.77 9.11 -22.73
CA GLN A 1235 -49.76 8.11 -23.16
C GLN A 1235 -51.17 8.36 -22.58
N SER A 1236 -51.31 9.21 -21.57
CA SER A 1236 -52.61 9.61 -21.02
C SER A 1236 -53.37 10.53 -21.99
N ALA A 1237 -54.69 10.35 -22.11
CA ALA A 1237 -55.53 11.29 -22.84
C ALA A 1237 -55.38 12.73 -22.30
N PRO A 1238 -55.33 13.77 -23.16
CA PRO A 1238 -55.17 15.15 -22.71
C PRO A 1238 -56.38 15.57 -21.86
N PRO A 1239 -56.19 16.32 -20.76
CA PRO A 1239 -57.29 16.82 -19.96
C PRO A 1239 -58.13 17.78 -20.81
N ILE A 1240 -59.37 17.39 -21.09
CA ILE A 1240 -60.34 18.23 -21.79
C ILE A 1240 -60.64 19.42 -20.87
N SER A 1241 -60.25 20.63 -21.30
CA SER A 1241 -60.53 21.84 -20.54
C SER A 1241 -62.04 22.03 -20.36
N GLY A 1242 -62.49 22.01 -19.11
CA GLY A 1242 -63.90 22.08 -18.75
C GLY A 1242 -64.50 23.45 -19.11
N LYS A 1243 -65.67 23.41 -19.77
CA LYS A 1243 -66.51 24.56 -20.13
C LYS A 1243 -66.48 25.69 -19.08
N LEU A 1244 -65.95 26.86 -19.45
CA LEU A 1244 -66.40 28.10 -18.81
C LEU A 1244 -67.89 28.32 -19.15
N ARG A 1245 -68.70 28.58 -18.14
CA ARG A 1245 -70.06 29.12 -18.32
C ARG A 1245 -69.96 30.53 -18.90
N MET A 1246 -70.38 30.71 -20.14
CA MET A 1246 -70.80 32.00 -20.69
C MET A 1246 -72.33 32.00 -20.77
N MET A 1247 -72.97 33.06 -20.27
CA MET A 1247 -74.43 33.17 -20.19
C MET A 1247 -74.87 34.46 -20.90
N GLY A 1248 -75.48 34.32 -22.09
CA GLY A 1248 -75.90 35.42 -22.99
C GLY A 1248 -74.75 36.17 -23.69
N SER A 1249 -74.94 36.97 -24.74
CA SER A 1249 -76.06 37.18 -25.69
C SER A 1249 -75.57 38.13 -26.81
N TRP A 1250 -75.83 38.00 -28.11
CA TRP A 1250 -76.56 36.99 -28.91
C TRP A 1250 -75.72 36.65 -30.18
N GLY A 1251 -76.30 36.48 -31.39
CA GLY A 1251 -75.56 36.12 -32.62
C GLY A 1251 -75.24 37.25 -33.62
N PHE A 1252 -74.07 37.16 -34.26
CA PHE A 1252 -73.90 37.03 -35.71
C PHE A 1252 -72.57 36.34 -36.02
#